data_AF-A0A6G0A131-F1
#
_entry.id   AF-A0A6G0A131-F1
#
_cell.length_a   1.000
_cell.length_b   1.000
_cell.length_c   1.000
_cell.angle_alpha   90.00
_cell.angle_beta   90.00
_cell.angle_gamma   90.00
#
_symmetry.space_group_name_H-M   'P 1'
#
loop_
_entity.id
_entity.type
_entity.pdbx_description
1 polymer ?
#
loop_
_entity_poly.entity_id
_entity_poly.type
_entity_poly.pdbx_seq_one_letter_code
_entity_poly.pdbx_strand_id
1 'polypeptide(L)'
;IGPGDSGKSTVLDAIDLCLGARRNVQFSDADFFGLDITTPISITLTLGDLADSMRTLEGFGAFLRGYHANTGVVEDEPSAGAEVVLCLNLTVASDLEPSWTLVSDRAAQLGIVKTLAWKDRVALAPTRIGALADFNLGWQRGSVLNRISEERADASAALVKAARDARSAFGDQAEQQLGEALGIVTTTAQELGVNIGAKAKALLDSHSVSFGGGTISLHNESGIPLRSLGVGSTRLLVAGLQRKAAGQASIVLADELEYGLEPHRIARFLGSLGAKEAAAPLQVFLTTHSPVALRDLSGSQLFVLRRGPHAHEARLTGADDGIQSTIRLYPEAFLAGSVVVCEGASEIGLLRGLDLYRLDQGNASLAALGVALVDCGGGEPDRPYARAAAFQSLGYRVMVLRDDDKKRYGGKGVLKAVKNVNTLIAPKLKGMDAQRQRDVDAVMLKLDGTKNKSKLGANAMLAVSLATAEALAVHREIPLWKSLRKTFDFHRTARLPYATMNVLNGGAHADWSLDVQECMIVPKQKKFADRICAGAETFHALAKILKAEGFATTVGDEGGFAPKLGTIENAFTVLTKAIKAAGYKPGTDITIATDIAASEFYDAKAELYRLKTEGHTYTSDELLERYLQLQKDFPLESIEDPFAEDDWHAWSKALPKLKKKSVVVGDDHYVTNIERLKRGIEEKSANAILIKLNQIGTLSETVQTINLAHEHGMKTSISHRSGETSDTFIADLAVACGSEYIKTGSLSRSERVEKYNRLLEIAEFEL
;
A
#
# COMPACT_ATOMS: atom_id res chain seq x y z
N ILE A 1 31.74 -3.73 18.90
CA ILE A 1 32.74 -2.80 18.33
C ILE A 1 32.41 -1.41 18.85
N GLY A 2 33.38 -0.75 19.45
CA GLY A 2 33.25 0.57 20.07
C GLY A 2 32.84 0.50 21.55
N PRO A 3 32.82 1.65 22.24
CA PRO A 3 32.76 1.77 23.71
C PRO A 3 31.41 1.37 24.34
N GLY A 4 30.45 0.87 23.56
CA GLY A 4 29.12 0.45 24.03
C GLY A 4 27.96 1.34 23.60
N ASP A 5 28.23 2.42 22.85
CA ASP A 5 27.24 3.27 22.17
C ASP A 5 27.18 2.96 20.66
N SER A 6 27.07 1.67 20.33
CA SER A 6 27.07 1.19 18.96
C SER A 6 25.69 1.35 18.31
N GLY A 7 25.65 1.72 17.03
CA GLY A 7 24.41 2.02 16.31
C GLY A 7 24.44 1.58 14.84
N LYS A 8 23.64 2.25 14.00
CA LYS A 8 23.55 1.94 12.56
C LYS A 8 24.89 2.13 11.86
N SER A 9 25.61 3.20 12.18
CA SER A 9 26.93 3.51 11.61
C SER A 9 27.96 2.43 11.93
N THR A 10 27.91 1.84 13.12
CA THR A 10 28.80 0.74 13.53
C THR A 10 28.66 -0.48 12.62
N VAL A 11 27.47 -0.74 12.05
CA VAL A 11 27.27 -1.83 11.09
C VAL A 11 28.02 -1.53 9.79
N LEU A 12 27.97 -0.28 9.31
CA LEU A 12 28.74 0.13 8.12
C LEU A 12 30.25 0.07 8.39
N ASP A 13 30.70 0.49 9.58
CA ASP A 13 32.09 0.40 9.99
C ASP A 13 32.56 -1.06 10.02
N ALA A 14 31.72 -1.97 10.54
CA ALA A 14 32.03 -3.40 10.58
C ALA A 14 32.21 -3.99 9.17
N ILE A 15 31.33 -3.62 8.23
CA ILE A 15 31.44 -4.05 6.82
C ILE A 15 32.73 -3.50 6.19
N ASP A 16 33.03 -2.21 6.40
CA ASP A 16 34.23 -1.54 5.88
C ASP A 16 35.52 -2.13 6.47
N LEU A 17 35.55 -2.45 7.77
CA LEU A 17 36.71 -3.07 8.42
C LEU A 17 36.95 -4.50 7.91
N CYS A 18 35.89 -5.29 7.73
CA CYS A 18 36.02 -6.67 7.32
C CYS A 18 36.33 -6.82 5.81
N LEU A 19 35.69 -6.04 4.93
CA LEU A 19 35.91 -6.13 3.47
C LEU A 19 36.93 -5.14 2.91
N GLY A 20 37.18 -4.02 3.60
CA GLY A 20 38.05 -2.97 3.11
C GLY A 20 39.46 -3.48 2.78
N ALA A 21 39.96 -3.14 1.60
CA ALA A 21 41.32 -3.48 1.18
C ALA A 21 42.33 -2.46 1.72
N ARG A 22 42.51 -2.42 3.05
CA ARG A 22 43.48 -1.55 3.73
C ARG A 22 44.67 -2.37 4.23
N ARG A 23 45.88 -1.88 3.99
CA ARG A 23 47.12 -2.58 4.42
C ARG A 23 47.38 -2.42 5.92
N ASN A 24 47.02 -1.26 6.47
CA ASN A 24 47.22 -0.92 7.88
C ASN A 24 45.87 -0.44 8.45
N VAL A 25 45.22 -1.26 9.27
CA VAL A 25 44.06 -0.87 10.09
C VAL A 25 44.54 -0.87 11.53
N GLN A 26 44.38 0.24 12.23
CA GLN A 26 44.78 0.35 13.63
C GLN A 26 43.59 0.11 14.54
N PHE A 27 43.81 -0.68 15.59
CA PHE A 27 42.86 -0.91 16.66
C PHE A 27 43.44 -0.40 17.98
N SER A 28 42.55 -0.07 18.90
CA SER A 28 42.83 0.35 20.26
C SER A 28 41.87 -0.33 21.23
N ASP A 29 42.16 -0.29 22.52
CA ASP A 29 41.27 -0.82 23.57
C ASP A 29 39.87 -0.19 23.51
N ALA A 30 39.75 1.05 23.01
CA ALA A 30 38.49 1.76 22.83
C ALA A 30 37.55 1.12 21.80
N ASP A 31 38.08 0.28 20.91
CA ASP A 31 37.31 -0.44 19.90
C ASP A 31 36.62 -1.70 20.47
N PHE A 32 37.01 -2.14 21.67
CA PHE A 32 36.40 -3.27 22.37
C PHE A 32 35.14 -2.81 23.12
N PHE A 33 34.13 -3.69 23.13
CA PHE A 33 32.87 -3.39 23.79
C PHE A 33 33.09 -3.22 25.29
N GLY A 34 32.83 -2.01 25.81
CA GLY A 34 33.07 -1.69 27.22
C GLY A 34 34.54 -1.77 27.64
N LEU A 35 35.49 -1.64 26.69
CA LEU A 35 36.93 -1.81 26.92
C LEU A 35 37.34 -3.24 27.35
N ASP A 36 36.47 -4.23 27.17
CA ASP A 36 36.77 -5.62 27.51
C ASP A 36 37.61 -6.29 26.41
N ILE A 37 38.93 -6.27 26.59
CA ILE A 37 39.89 -6.94 25.70
C ILE A 37 39.92 -8.46 25.85
N THR A 38 39.22 -9.03 26.83
CA THR A 38 39.18 -10.49 27.03
C THR A 38 38.24 -11.17 26.03
N THR A 39 37.29 -10.42 25.49
CA THR A 39 36.38 -10.87 24.43
C THR A 39 36.85 -10.31 23.08
N PRO A 40 37.38 -11.15 22.17
CA PRO A 40 37.85 -10.68 20.87
C PRO A 40 36.73 -10.00 20.06
N ILE A 41 37.09 -8.97 19.30
CA ILE A 41 36.21 -8.44 18.27
C ILE A 41 36.13 -9.49 17.17
N SER A 42 34.93 -9.94 16.81
CA SER A 42 34.70 -10.84 15.69
C SER A 42 33.64 -10.27 14.75
N ILE A 43 33.97 -10.13 13.48
CA ILE A 43 33.07 -9.62 12.44
C ILE A 43 33.04 -10.65 11.31
N THR A 44 31.91 -11.34 11.17
CA THR A 44 31.73 -12.33 10.12
C THR A 44 30.78 -11.82 9.04
N LEU A 45 31.19 -11.95 7.78
CA LEU A 45 30.41 -11.61 6.60
C LEU A 45 30.24 -12.84 5.71
N THR A 46 29.02 -13.05 5.22
CA THR A 46 28.70 -14.08 4.24
C THR A 46 28.64 -13.46 2.84
N LEU A 47 29.45 -13.98 1.94
CA LEU A 47 29.67 -13.48 0.58
C LEU A 47 29.00 -14.42 -0.41
N GLY A 48 27.91 -13.93 -1.02
CA GLY A 48 27.23 -14.57 -2.16
C GLY A 48 27.69 -13.98 -3.49
N ASP A 49 26.99 -14.37 -4.56
CA ASP A 49 27.27 -13.98 -5.95
C ASP A 49 28.76 -14.01 -6.32
N LEU A 50 29.43 -15.08 -5.89
CA LEU A 50 30.89 -15.20 -6.00
C LEU A 50 31.33 -15.24 -7.46
N ALA A 51 32.47 -14.63 -7.78
CA ALA A 51 33.10 -14.79 -9.10
C ALA A 51 33.57 -16.23 -9.31
N ASP A 52 33.66 -16.69 -10.57
CA ASP A 52 34.07 -18.06 -10.92
C ASP A 52 35.40 -18.47 -10.27
N SER A 53 36.35 -17.55 -10.16
CA SER A 53 37.64 -17.78 -9.50
C SER A 53 37.52 -18.15 -8.01
N MET A 54 36.45 -17.70 -7.36
CA MET A 54 36.17 -17.95 -5.94
C MET A 54 35.22 -19.13 -5.71
N ARG A 55 34.70 -19.77 -6.78
CA ARG A 55 33.84 -20.97 -6.71
C ARG A 55 34.60 -22.28 -6.96
N THR A 56 35.89 -22.22 -7.23
CA THR A 56 36.69 -23.40 -7.60
C THR A 56 36.88 -24.36 -6.42
N LEU A 57 36.66 -25.66 -6.66
CA LEU A 57 36.86 -26.71 -5.64
C LEU A 57 38.33 -26.84 -5.22
N GLU A 58 39.26 -26.70 -6.17
CA GLU A 58 40.70 -26.73 -5.90
C GLU A 58 41.16 -25.55 -5.04
N GLY A 59 40.54 -24.38 -5.22
CA GLY A 59 40.85 -23.16 -4.48
C GLY A 59 40.18 -23.12 -3.12
N PHE A 60 38.85 -23.21 -3.09
CA PHE A 60 38.04 -22.92 -1.92
C PHE A 60 37.17 -24.08 -1.46
N GLY A 61 37.31 -25.28 -2.02
CA GLY A 61 36.41 -26.42 -1.78
C GLY A 61 36.07 -26.68 -0.32
N ALA A 62 37.07 -26.70 0.58
CA ALA A 62 36.86 -26.90 2.02
C ALA A 62 36.18 -25.72 2.73
N PHE A 63 36.08 -24.55 2.09
CA PHE A 63 35.53 -23.30 2.64
C PHE A 63 34.23 -22.85 1.97
N LEU A 64 33.79 -23.52 0.89
CA LEU A 64 32.51 -23.22 0.24
C LEU A 64 31.34 -23.71 1.11
N ARG A 65 30.44 -22.80 1.46
CA ARG A 65 29.31 -23.03 2.37
C ARG A 65 27.98 -22.84 1.63
N GLY A 66 26.88 -23.30 2.22
CA GLY A 66 25.52 -23.10 1.69
C GLY A 66 24.79 -21.99 2.42
N TYR A 67 24.14 -21.05 1.72
CA TYR A 67 23.26 -20.04 2.31
C TYR A 67 21.82 -20.21 1.83
N HIS A 68 20.89 -20.28 2.78
CA HIS A 68 19.47 -20.36 2.51
C HIS A 68 18.81 -18.99 2.71
N ALA A 69 18.52 -18.28 1.62
CA ALA A 69 17.98 -16.92 1.67
C ALA A 69 16.66 -16.79 2.48
N ASN A 70 15.86 -17.85 2.53
CA ASN A 70 14.58 -17.86 3.26
C ASN A 70 14.72 -17.99 4.77
N THR A 71 15.77 -18.67 5.25
CA THR A 71 15.97 -18.96 6.68
C THR A 71 17.14 -18.18 7.28
N GLY A 72 18.01 -17.60 6.45
CA GLY A 72 19.24 -16.94 6.86
C GLY A 72 20.32 -17.91 7.37
N VAL A 73 20.08 -19.22 7.28
CA VAL A 73 20.99 -20.24 7.81
C VAL A 73 22.16 -20.44 6.85
N VAL A 74 23.37 -20.48 7.43
CA VAL A 74 24.60 -20.86 6.73
C VAL A 74 24.98 -22.28 7.13
N GLU A 75 24.88 -23.20 6.17
CA GLU A 75 25.32 -24.58 6.32
C GLU A 75 26.82 -24.70 6.03
N ASP A 76 27.51 -25.66 6.67
CA ASP A 76 28.94 -25.86 6.44
C ASP A 76 29.26 -26.44 5.05
N GLU A 77 28.28 -27.10 4.42
CA GLU A 77 28.39 -27.59 3.04
C GLU A 77 27.25 -27.07 2.16
N PRO A 78 27.50 -26.80 0.86
CA PRO A 78 26.44 -26.39 -0.05
C PRO A 78 25.48 -27.54 -0.33
N SER A 79 24.19 -27.34 -0.03
CA SER A 79 23.11 -28.30 -0.27
C SER A 79 22.22 -27.88 -1.45
N ALA A 80 21.36 -28.79 -1.92
CA ALA A 80 20.47 -28.51 -3.04
C ALA A 80 19.49 -27.37 -2.71
N GLY A 81 19.55 -26.29 -3.48
CA GLY A 81 18.73 -25.08 -3.28
C GLY A 81 19.40 -23.99 -2.43
N ALA A 82 20.57 -24.26 -1.84
CA ALA A 82 21.38 -23.25 -1.16
C ALA A 82 22.28 -22.49 -2.15
N GLU A 83 22.46 -21.19 -1.92
CA GLU A 83 23.47 -20.40 -2.63
C GLU A 83 24.87 -20.79 -2.14
N VAL A 84 25.82 -20.94 -3.06
CA VAL A 84 27.22 -21.22 -2.71
C VAL A 84 27.88 -19.93 -2.26
N VAL A 85 28.34 -19.89 -1.00
CA VAL A 85 28.88 -18.68 -0.35
C VAL A 85 30.25 -18.93 0.29
N LEU A 86 30.96 -17.84 0.58
CA LEU A 86 32.14 -17.82 1.44
C LEU A 86 31.87 -16.99 2.70
N CYS A 87 32.34 -17.45 3.86
CA CYS A 87 32.25 -16.66 5.09
C CYS A 87 33.62 -16.10 5.45
N LEU A 88 33.76 -14.79 5.49
CA LEU A 88 34.99 -14.09 5.89
C LEU A 88 34.83 -13.57 7.31
N ASN A 89 35.79 -13.87 8.20
CA ASN A 89 35.81 -13.35 9.55
C ASN A 89 37.03 -12.46 9.77
N LEU A 90 36.81 -11.26 10.29
CA LEU A 90 37.83 -10.42 10.90
C LEU A 90 37.82 -10.66 12.41
N THR A 91 38.96 -11.06 12.97
CA THR A 91 39.18 -11.19 14.42
C THR A 91 40.24 -10.21 14.89
N VAL A 92 40.00 -9.54 16.02
CA VAL A 92 40.99 -8.73 16.74
C VAL A 92 41.00 -9.17 18.19
N ALA A 93 42.14 -9.70 18.65
CA ALA A 93 42.33 -10.16 20.02
C ALA A 93 43.00 -9.07 20.87
N SER A 94 43.39 -9.41 22.11
CA SER A 94 44.02 -8.49 23.05
C SER A 94 45.38 -7.93 22.60
N ASP A 95 45.95 -8.47 21.51
CA ASP A 95 47.19 -7.98 20.88
C ASP A 95 46.94 -6.82 19.89
N LEU A 96 45.68 -6.46 19.64
CA LEU A 96 45.24 -5.41 18.73
C LEU A 96 45.58 -5.65 17.25
N GLU A 97 46.03 -6.86 16.90
CA GLU A 97 46.42 -7.22 15.54
C GLU A 97 45.23 -7.85 14.79
N PRO A 98 44.75 -7.23 13.68
CA PRO A 98 43.63 -7.77 12.94
C PRO A 98 44.02 -8.96 12.05
N SER A 99 43.21 -10.01 12.10
CA SER A 99 43.36 -11.21 11.25
C SER A 99 42.10 -11.49 10.45
N TRP A 100 42.25 -11.76 9.15
CA TRP A 100 41.15 -12.08 8.23
C TRP A 100 41.25 -13.52 7.75
N THR A 101 40.29 -14.36 8.12
CA THR A 101 40.28 -15.80 7.77
C THR A 101 38.93 -16.23 7.24
N LEU A 102 38.93 -17.24 6.37
CA LEU A 102 37.70 -17.89 5.91
C LEU A 102 37.18 -18.85 6.99
N VAL A 103 35.87 -18.83 7.21
CA VAL A 103 35.18 -19.66 8.22
C VAL A 103 34.62 -20.92 7.57
N SER A 104 35.03 -22.08 8.10
CA SER A 104 34.38 -23.37 7.85
C SER A 104 34.68 -24.34 8.98
N ASP A 105 33.66 -25.05 9.44
CA ASP A 105 33.74 -25.94 10.58
C ASP A 105 34.54 -27.20 10.23
N ARG A 106 34.33 -27.79 9.04
CA ARG A 106 35.15 -28.92 8.54
C ARG A 106 36.62 -28.54 8.32
N ALA A 107 36.91 -27.33 7.82
CA ALA A 107 38.29 -26.90 7.61
C ALA A 107 38.99 -26.68 8.97
N ALA A 108 38.28 -26.12 9.94
CA ALA A 108 38.77 -25.94 11.30
C ALA A 108 39.06 -27.28 12.00
N GLN A 109 38.21 -28.31 11.83
CA GLN A 109 38.45 -29.66 12.35
C GLN A 109 39.71 -30.31 11.77
N LEU A 110 40.08 -29.95 10.54
CA LEU A 110 41.30 -30.41 9.86
C LEU A 110 42.52 -29.50 10.12
N GLY A 111 42.37 -28.43 10.91
CA GLY A 111 43.43 -27.47 11.20
C GLY A 111 43.84 -26.60 10.01
N ILE A 112 42.99 -26.47 8.99
CA ILE A 112 43.28 -25.73 7.75
C ILE A 112 42.75 -24.29 7.89
N VAL A 113 43.65 -23.31 7.80
CA VAL A 113 43.31 -21.88 7.81
C VAL A 113 43.59 -21.28 6.43
N LYS A 114 42.68 -20.47 5.91
CA LYS A 114 42.82 -19.80 4.62
C LYS A 114 42.35 -18.36 4.66
N THR A 115 42.97 -17.50 3.86
CA THR A 115 42.61 -16.08 3.71
C THR A 115 42.27 -15.77 2.25
N LEU A 116 41.62 -14.63 2.00
CA LEU A 116 41.41 -14.14 0.64
C LEU A 116 42.70 -13.52 0.07
N ALA A 117 42.95 -13.70 -1.23
CA ALA A 117 44.06 -13.04 -1.89
C ALA A 117 43.82 -11.52 -1.97
N TRP A 118 44.91 -10.74 -2.01
CA TRP A 118 44.80 -9.27 -2.09
C TRP A 118 44.00 -8.77 -3.29
N LYS A 119 44.10 -9.45 -4.44
CA LYS A 119 43.32 -9.15 -5.65
C LYS A 119 41.82 -9.27 -5.39
N ASP A 120 41.41 -10.33 -4.70
CA ASP A 120 40.01 -10.62 -4.38
C ASP A 120 39.48 -9.64 -3.32
N ARG A 121 40.31 -9.30 -2.31
CA ARG A 121 39.98 -8.25 -1.33
C ARG A 121 39.76 -6.89 -1.99
N VAL A 122 40.56 -6.51 -2.98
CA VAL A 122 40.38 -5.24 -3.71
C VAL A 122 39.10 -5.25 -4.54
N ALA A 123 38.73 -6.38 -5.14
CA ALA A 123 37.51 -6.50 -5.93
C ALA A 123 36.24 -6.41 -5.06
N LEU A 124 36.29 -6.95 -3.84
CA LEU A 124 35.17 -6.95 -2.88
C LEU A 124 35.12 -5.69 -1.99
N ALA A 125 36.14 -4.84 -2.05
CA ALA A 125 36.25 -3.69 -1.15
C ALA A 125 35.11 -2.70 -1.38
N PRO A 126 34.33 -2.36 -0.33
CA PRO A 126 33.24 -1.41 -0.45
C PRO A 126 33.76 0.00 -0.73
N THR A 127 32.96 0.81 -1.44
CA THR A 127 33.22 2.25 -1.54
C THR A 127 32.33 3.02 -0.57
N ARG A 128 32.95 3.74 0.37
CA ARG A 128 32.24 4.59 1.34
C ARG A 128 32.06 6.03 0.83
N ILE A 129 30.81 6.50 0.78
CA ILE A 129 30.44 7.85 0.31
C ILE A 129 30.42 8.83 1.50
N GLY A 130 31.30 9.83 1.48
CA GLY A 130 31.35 10.94 2.45
C GLY A 130 32.72 11.12 3.12
N ALA A 131 33.40 10.03 3.49
CA ALA A 131 34.69 10.09 4.19
C ALA A 131 35.92 10.25 3.25
N LEU A 132 35.78 9.91 1.96
CA LEU A 132 36.89 9.78 1.00
C LEU A 132 36.61 10.50 -0.33
N ALA A 133 35.88 11.61 -0.30
CA ALA A 133 35.55 12.37 -1.51
C ALA A 133 36.81 12.79 -2.31
N ASP A 134 37.86 13.20 -1.59
CA ASP A 134 39.14 13.61 -2.19
C ASP A 134 39.84 12.46 -2.93
N PHE A 135 39.80 11.25 -2.36
CA PHE A 135 40.34 10.05 -2.99
C PHE A 135 39.53 9.67 -4.24
N ASN A 136 38.20 9.69 -4.13
CA ASN A 136 37.29 9.27 -5.18
C ASN A 136 37.26 10.19 -6.40
N LEU A 137 37.49 11.49 -6.20
CA LEU A 137 37.54 12.51 -7.26
C LEU A 137 38.97 12.85 -7.72
N GLY A 138 39.97 12.11 -7.25
CA GLY A 138 41.35 12.15 -7.74
C GLY A 138 41.65 10.97 -8.68
N TRP A 139 42.64 11.14 -9.58
CA TRP A 139 43.06 10.09 -10.51
C TRP A 139 44.06 9.10 -9.87
N GLN A 140 43.64 8.47 -8.78
CA GLN A 140 44.46 7.56 -7.97
C GLN A 140 44.09 6.09 -8.22
N ARG A 141 45.06 5.17 -8.01
CA ARG A 141 44.81 3.73 -8.10
C ARG A 141 43.73 3.31 -7.08
N GLY A 142 42.61 2.78 -7.57
CA GLY A 142 41.47 2.35 -6.76
C GLY A 142 40.36 3.41 -6.60
N SER A 143 40.56 4.65 -7.07
CA SER A 143 39.51 5.67 -7.08
C SER A 143 38.40 5.34 -8.09
N VAL A 144 37.25 6.01 -7.96
CA VAL A 144 36.11 5.84 -8.88
C VAL A 144 36.49 6.22 -10.31
N LEU A 145 37.21 7.34 -10.46
CA LEU A 145 37.67 7.83 -11.75
C LEU A 145 38.60 6.84 -12.45
N ASN A 146 39.49 6.21 -11.69
CA ASN A 146 40.40 5.20 -12.24
C ASN A 146 39.69 3.89 -12.61
N ARG A 147 38.52 3.58 -12.04
CA ARG A 147 37.71 2.40 -12.41
C ARG A 147 36.89 2.62 -13.68
N ILE A 148 36.44 3.84 -13.93
CA ILE A 148 35.62 4.17 -15.11
C ILE A 148 36.43 4.57 -16.34
N SER A 149 37.76 4.72 -16.23
CA SER A 149 38.61 5.11 -17.34
C SER A 149 39.43 3.94 -17.87
N GLU A 150 39.37 3.71 -19.18
CA GLU A 150 40.25 2.77 -19.89
C GLU A 150 41.65 3.35 -20.15
N GLU A 151 41.80 4.68 -20.04
CA GLU A 151 43.03 5.42 -20.32
C GLU A 151 43.82 5.72 -19.02
N ARG A 152 45.10 5.34 -18.99
CA ARG A 152 46.00 5.70 -17.89
C ARG A 152 46.73 7.00 -18.23
N ALA A 153 46.32 8.10 -17.61
CA ALA A 153 47.06 9.35 -17.68
C ALA A 153 48.42 9.19 -16.94
N ASP A 154 49.51 9.01 -17.69
CA ASP A 154 50.86 8.95 -17.13
C ASP A 154 51.43 10.35 -16.91
N ALA A 155 51.09 10.98 -15.79
CA ALA A 155 51.63 12.28 -15.40
C ALA A 155 53.10 12.24 -14.95
N SER A 156 53.71 11.04 -14.87
CA SER A 156 55.05 10.85 -14.31
C SER A 156 56.11 11.62 -15.09
N ALA A 157 56.04 11.62 -16.42
CA ALA A 157 57.01 12.33 -17.27
C ALA A 157 56.91 13.86 -17.13
N ALA A 158 55.69 14.41 -17.03
CA ALA A 158 55.46 15.84 -16.86
C ALA A 158 55.86 16.33 -15.46
N LEU A 159 55.58 15.55 -14.42
CA LEU A 159 55.95 15.85 -13.04
C LEU A 159 57.47 15.79 -12.82
N VAL A 160 58.16 14.82 -13.44
CA VAL A 160 59.63 14.73 -13.40
C VAL A 160 60.26 15.94 -14.11
N LYS A 161 59.68 16.43 -15.20
CA LYS A 161 60.13 17.66 -15.87
C LYS A 161 59.92 18.89 -14.97
N ALA A 162 58.75 19.06 -14.38
CA ALA A 162 58.46 20.17 -13.47
C ALA A 162 59.34 20.16 -12.21
N ALA A 163 59.65 18.99 -11.65
CA ALA A 163 60.58 18.84 -10.53
C ALA A 163 62.02 19.22 -10.91
N ARG A 164 62.45 18.90 -12.14
CA ARG A 164 63.76 19.33 -12.68
C ARG A 164 63.82 20.84 -12.91
N ASP A 165 62.75 21.42 -13.46
CA ASP A 165 62.64 22.85 -13.71
C ASP A 165 62.61 23.65 -12.38
N ALA A 166 61.87 23.18 -11.38
CA ALA A 166 61.84 23.76 -10.03
C ALA A 166 63.19 23.64 -9.30
N ARG A 167 63.90 22.50 -9.46
CA ARG A 167 65.25 22.30 -8.93
C ARG A 167 66.26 23.27 -9.54
N SER A 168 66.15 23.56 -10.84
CA SER A 168 67.00 24.54 -11.52
C SER A 168 66.71 25.96 -11.04
N ALA A 169 65.42 26.36 -11.01
CA ALA A 169 65.00 27.70 -10.60
C ALA A 169 65.33 28.01 -9.13
N PHE A 170 65.23 27.01 -8.23
CA PHE A 170 65.63 27.17 -6.84
C PHE A 170 67.16 27.29 -6.68
N GLY A 171 67.95 26.58 -7.48
CA GLY A 171 69.41 26.71 -7.46
C GLY A 171 69.88 28.14 -7.72
N ASP A 172 69.26 28.82 -8.69
CA ASP A 172 69.60 30.20 -9.04
C ASP A 172 69.16 31.22 -7.96
N GLN A 173 68.04 30.98 -7.27
CA GLN A 173 67.58 31.81 -6.14
C GLN A 173 68.34 31.53 -4.83
N ALA A 174 68.70 30.27 -4.57
CA ALA A 174 69.40 29.86 -3.36
C ALA A 174 70.81 30.45 -3.28
N GLU A 175 71.46 30.71 -4.41
CA GLU A 175 72.78 31.34 -4.46
C GLU A 175 72.76 32.80 -3.96
N GLN A 176 71.64 33.51 -4.10
CA GLN A 176 71.43 34.84 -3.52
C GLN A 176 71.10 34.82 -2.02
N GLN A 177 70.44 33.77 -1.53
CA GLN A 177 69.93 33.70 -0.15
C GLN A 177 70.85 32.94 0.83
N LEU A 178 71.62 31.95 0.34
CA LEU A 178 72.45 31.05 1.15
C LEU A 178 73.95 31.19 0.83
N GLY A 179 74.35 32.24 0.11
CA GLY A 179 75.70 32.43 -0.42
C GLY A 179 76.80 32.42 0.65
N GLU A 180 76.56 33.03 1.81
CA GLU A 180 77.53 33.10 2.91
C GLU A 180 77.78 31.71 3.54
N ALA A 181 76.70 30.96 3.81
CA ALA A 181 76.78 29.60 4.34
C ALA A 181 77.42 28.62 3.35
N LEU A 182 77.09 28.71 2.06
CA LEU A 182 77.73 27.91 1.00
C LEU A 182 79.21 28.26 0.83
N GLY A 183 79.60 29.53 1.06
CA GLY A 183 80.98 29.98 1.09
C GLY A 183 81.77 29.31 2.21
N ILE A 184 81.25 29.35 3.45
CA ILE A 184 81.87 28.71 4.63
C ILE A 184 82.07 27.21 4.39
N VAL A 185 81.06 26.51 3.86
CA VAL A 185 81.15 25.07 3.54
C VAL A 185 82.19 24.80 2.44
N THR A 186 82.27 25.66 1.42
CA THR A 186 83.25 25.52 0.34
C THR A 186 84.68 25.69 0.85
N THR A 187 84.94 26.72 1.67
CA THR A 187 86.26 26.97 2.27
C THR A 187 86.66 25.84 3.22
N THR A 188 85.74 25.40 4.09
CA THR A 188 85.99 24.31 5.05
C THR A 188 86.29 22.99 4.33
N ALA A 189 85.58 22.68 3.24
CA ALA A 189 85.83 21.47 2.46
C ALA A 189 87.19 21.50 1.74
N GLN A 190 87.62 22.68 1.25
CA GLN A 190 88.94 22.86 0.64
C GLN A 190 90.08 22.74 1.65
N GLU A 191 89.94 23.30 2.85
CA GLU A 191 90.91 23.18 3.94
C GLU A 191 91.05 21.73 4.45
N LEU A 192 89.97 20.95 4.42
CA LEU A 192 89.95 19.53 4.78
C LEU A 192 90.33 18.58 3.64
N GLY A 193 90.71 19.10 2.47
CA GLY A 193 91.13 18.29 1.30
C GLY A 193 90.00 17.52 0.61
N VAL A 194 88.73 17.89 0.84
CA VAL A 194 87.55 17.25 0.25
C VAL A 194 87.23 17.90 -1.09
N ASN A 195 87.39 17.15 -2.19
CA ASN A 195 87.16 17.68 -3.54
C ASN A 195 85.65 17.76 -3.87
N ILE A 196 85.10 18.97 -3.77
CA ILE A 196 83.69 19.29 -4.09
C ILE A 196 83.54 20.24 -5.29
N GLY A 197 84.63 20.50 -6.03
CA GLY A 197 84.67 21.47 -7.13
C GLY A 197 84.86 22.93 -6.68
N ALA A 198 84.66 23.89 -7.60
CA ALA A 198 84.99 25.30 -7.38
C ALA A 198 84.05 26.04 -6.40
N LYS A 199 82.80 25.58 -6.24
CA LYS A 199 81.79 26.19 -5.36
C LYS A 199 80.70 25.19 -4.98
N ALA A 200 80.33 25.13 -3.70
CA ALA A 200 79.17 24.37 -3.24
C ALA A 200 77.86 25.01 -3.71
N LYS A 201 76.90 24.19 -4.16
CA LYS A 201 75.57 24.64 -4.61
C LYS A 201 74.47 24.02 -3.74
N ALA A 202 73.48 24.83 -3.38
CA ALA A 202 72.24 24.34 -2.77
C ALA A 202 71.22 24.04 -3.87
N LEU A 203 70.69 22.82 -3.91
CA LEU A 203 69.64 22.39 -4.83
C LEU A 203 68.55 21.66 -4.05
N LEU A 204 67.31 21.68 -4.57
CA LEU A 204 66.23 20.83 -4.06
C LEU A 204 66.56 19.34 -4.28
N ASP A 205 66.40 18.52 -3.24
CA ASP A 205 66.56 17.08 -3.33
C ASP A 205 65.30 16.42 -3.90
N SER A 206 65.41 15.82 -5.08
CA SER A 206 64.32 15.15 -5.78
C SER A 206 63.80 13.90 -5.06
N HIS A 207 64.56 13.28 -4.15
CA HIS A 207 64.11 12.13 -3.36
C HIS A 207 63.28 12.53 -2.13
N SER A 208 63.33 13.80 -1.72
CA SER A 208 62.57 14.32 -0.58
C SER A 208 61.15 14.79 -0.94
N VAL A 209 60.83 14.93 -2.23
CA VAL A 209 59.52 15.40 -2.72
C VAL A 209 58.69 14.20 -3.20
N SER A 210 57.72 13.77 -2.39
CA SER A 210 56.79 12.69 -2.72
C SER A 210 55.66 13.17 -3.63
N PHE A 211 55.68 12.79 -4.91
CA PHE A 211 54.57 13.00 -5.84
C PHE A 211 53.72 11.72 -5.94
N GLY A 212 52.76 11.56 -5.04
CA GLY A 212 51.78 10.46 -5.12
C GLY A 212 50.72 10.70 -6.20
N GLY A 213 50.08 9.62 -6.69
CA GLY A 213 49.11 9.64 -7.80
C GLY A 213 47.83 10.48 -7.62
N GLY A 214 47.74 11.33 -6.59
CA GLY A 214 46.66 12.32 -6.41
C GLY A 214 46.87 13.63 -7.15
N THR A 215 47.93 13.73 -7.96
CA THR A 215 48.35 14.96 -8.64
C THR A 215 47.39 15.45 -9.72
N ILE A 216 46.45 14.61 -10.18
CA ILE A 216 45.40 14.98 -11.14
C ILE A 216 44.07 15.08 -10.42
N SER A 217 43.53 16.30 -10.35
CA SER A 217 42.17 16.57 -9.87
C SER A 217 41.30 17.15 -10.97
N LEU A 218 40.05 16.73 -11.02
CA LEU A 218 39.06 17.31 -11.92
C LEU A 218 38.72 18.73 -11.48
N HIS A 219 38.54 19.64 -12.43
CA HIS A 219 38.10 21.01 -12.21
C HIS A 219 36.83 21.27 -13.02
N ASN A 220 35.98 22.18 -12.54
CA ASN A 220 34.89 22.72 -13.35
C ASN A 220 35.44 23.71 -14.40
N GLU A 221 34.55 24.24 -15.26
CA GLU A 221 34.92 25.18 -16.34
C GLU A 221 35.66 26.44 -15.83
N SER A 222 35.40 26.85 -14.59
CA SER A 222 36.05 28.00 -13.95
C SER A 222 37.37 27.65 -13.23
N GLY A 223 37.88 26.42 -13.38
CA GLY A 223 39.12 25.98 -12.75
C GLY A 223 39.01 25.62 -11.26
N ILE A 224 37.80 25.54 -10.70
CA ILE A 224 37.58 25.16 -9.30
C ILE A 224 37.59 23.63 -9.20
N PRO A 225 38.38 23.03 -8.28
CA PRO A 225 38.45 21.58 -8.15
C PRO A 225 37.07 20.98 -7.82
N LEU A 226 36.67 19.88 -8.49
CA LEU A 226 35.42 19.19 -8.20
C LEU A 226 35.39 18.60 -6.78
N ARG A 227 36.56 18.32 -6.19
CA ARG A 227 36.70 17.97 -4.76
C ARG A 227 36.26 19.08 -3.81
N SER A 228 36.29 20.33 -4.27
CA SER A 228 35.89 21.52 -3.50
C SER A 228 34.40 21.86 -3.64
N LEU A 229 33.61 21.00 -4.29
CA LEU A 229 32.16 21.15 -4.34
C LEU A 229 31.53 20.98 -2.95
N GLY A 230 30.39 21.64 -2.75
CA GLY A 230 29.60 21.47 -1.52
C GLY A 230 29.23 20.00 -1.29
N VAL A 231 29.18 19.60 0.00
CA VAL A 231 29.03 18.19 0.44
C VAL A 231 27.95 17.44 -0.33
N GLY A 232 26.74 18.00 -0.46
CA GLY A 232 25.66 17.34 -1.19
C GLY A 232 25.93 17.12 -2.68
N SER A 233 26.63 18.06 -3.33
CA SER A 233 26.98 17.97 -4.76
C SER A 233 28.05 16.92 -4.99
N THR A 234 29.04 16.88 -4.11
CA THR A 234 30.10 15.87 -4.11
C THR A 234 29.53 14.46 -3.93
N ARG A 235 28.61 14.26 -2.96
CA ARG A 235 27.97 12.96 -2.71
C ARG A 235 27.18 12.47 -3.93
N LEU A 236 26.38 13.34 -4.56
CA LEU A 236 25.62 13.01 -5.76
C LEU A 236 26.52 12.64 -6.95
N LEU A 237 27.59 13.41 -7.19
CA LEU A 237 28.52 13.14 -8.26
C LEU A 237 29.22 11.78 -8.07
N VAL A 238 29.71 11.51 -6.85
CA VAL A 238 30.36 10.23 -6.53
C VAL A 238 29.39 9.06 -6.69
N ALA A 239 28.12 9.18 -6.25
CA ALA A 239 27.12 8.14 -6.45
C ALA A 239 26.84 7.85 -7.94
N GLY A 240 26.68 8.90 -8.75
CA GLY A 240 26.48 8.76 -10.20
C GLY A 240 27.69 8.13 -10.92
N LEU A 241 28.91 8.48 -10.49
CA LEU A 241 30.13 7.86 -11.03
C LEU A 241 30.28 6.40 -10.60
N GLN A 242 29.92 6.05 -9.36
CA GLN A 242 29.91 4.66 -8.88
C GLN A 242 28.95 3.79 -9.68
N ARG A 243 27.76 4.29 -9.99
CA ARG A 243 26.82 3.59 -10.87
C ARG A 243 27.44 3.24 -12.22
N LYS A 244 28.19 4.17 -12.82
CA LYS A 244 28.92 3.89 -14.08
C LYS A 244 30.07 2.89 -13.88
N ALA A 245 30.63 2.82 -12.67
CA ALA A 245 31.70 1.90 -12.27
C ALA A 245 31.19 0.53 -11.77
N ALA A 246 29.87 0.29 -11.77
CA ALA A 246 29.25 -0.87 -11.13
C ALA A 246 29.79 -2.22 -11.63
N GLY A 247 30.25 -2.29 -12.89
CA GLY A 247 30.88 -3.49 -13.45
C GLY A 247 32.24 -3.87 -12.83
N GLN A 248 32.84 -3.01 -12.00
CA GLN A 248 34.12 -3.25 -11.32
C GLN A 248 34.05 -3.13 -9.78
N ALA A 249 32.96 -2.59 -9.23
CA ALA A 249 32.75 -2.53 -7.78
C ALA A 249 31.25 -2.65 -7.47
N SER A 250 30.91 -3.69 -6.71
CA SER A 250 29.53 -4.08 -6.46
C SER A 250 28.92 -3.52 -5.17
N ILE A 251 29.73 -3.03 -4.22
CA ILE A 251 29.28 -2.66 -2.87
C ILE A 251 29.53 -1.18 -2.54
N VAL A 252 28.50 -0.49 -2.05
CA VAL A 252 28.54 0.92 -1.62
C VAL A 252 28.06 1.07 -0.17
N LEU A 253 28.77 1.88 0.61
CA LEU A 253 28.39 2.25 1.98
C LEU A 253 28.09 3.76 2.05
N ALA A 254 26.95 4.14 2.64
CA ALA A 254 26.58 5.55 2.81
C ALA A 254 26.00 5.78 4.21
N ASP A 255 26.75 6.45 5.06
CA ASP A 255 26.29 6.81 6.41
C ASP A 255 25.52 8.13 6.37
N GLU A 256 24.43 8.23 7.14
CA GLU A 256 23.54 9.40 7.23
C GLU A 256 23.26 10.00 5.86
N LEU A 257 22.46 9.31 5.04
CA LEU A 257 22.28 9.70 3.64
C LEU A 257 21.80 11.15 3.48
N GLU A 258 21.01 11.66 4.43
CA GLU A 258 20.51 13.04 4.44
C GLU A 258 21.58 14.10 4.74
N TYR A 259 22.75 13.72 5.24
CA TYR A 259 23.79 14.68 5.59
C TYR A 259 24.23 15.50 4.36
N GLY A 260 23.94 16.81 4.42
CA GLY A 260 24.22 17.76 3.35
C GLY A 260 23.31 17.65 2.12
N LEU A 261 22.16 16.96 2.20
CA LEU A 261 21.20 16.81 1.10
C LEU A 261 19.80 17.33 1.45
N GLU A 262 19.26 18.20 0.60
CA GLU A 262 17.85 18.60 0.64
C GLU A 262 16.92 17.43 0.25
N PRO A 263 15.64 17.43 0.67
CA PRO A 263 14.67 16.35 0.40
C PRO A 263 14.64 15.83 -1.05
N HIS A 264 14.58 16.73 -2.03
CA HIS A 264 14.54 16.33 -3.45
C HIS A 264 15.87 15.67 -3.92
N ARG A 265 16.99 16.03 -3.31
CA ARG A 265 18.30 15.45 -3.62
C ARG A 265 18.51 14.10 -2.95
N ILE A 266 17.86 13.84 -1.82
CA ILE A 266 17.80 12.51 -1.21
C ILE A 266 17.15 11.51 -2.19
N ALA A 267 15.99 11.85 -2.75
CA ALA A 267 15.33 11.01 -3.75
C ALA A 267 16.21 10.81 -5.00
N ARG A 268 16.87 11.89 -5.47
CA ARG A 268 17.83 11.80 -6.59
C ARG A 268 19.04 10.92 -6.27
N PHE A 269 19.55 10.98 -5.04
CA PHE A 269 20.67 10.17 -4.58
C PHE A 269 20.30 8.68 -4.56
N LEU A 270 19.14 8.34 -3.97
CA LEU A 270 18.60 6.98 -3.96
C LEU A 270 18.34 6.46 -5.40
N GLY A 271 17.76 7.28 -6.26
CA GLY A 271 17.57 6.95 -7.68
C GLY A 271 18.89 6.73 -8.42
N SER A 272 19.92 7.52 -8.12
CA SER A 272 21.26 7.35 -8.70
C SER A 272 21.94 6.06 -8.25
N LEU A 273 21.55 5.51 -7.10
CA LEU A 273 22.00 4.21 -6.59
C LEU A 273 21.15 3.03 -7.11
N GLY A 274 20.07 3.30 -7.86
CA GLY A 274 19.21 2.27 -8.45
C GLY A 274 18.09 1.79 -7.53
N ALA A 275 17.69 2.56 -6.51
CA ALA A 275 16.70 2.13 -5.51
C ALA A 275 15.31 1.76 -6.07
N LYS A 276 14.98 2.21 -7.29
CA LYS A 276 13.68 1.96 -7.96
C LYS A 276 13.76 0.95 -9.11
N GLU A 277 14.95 0.40 -9.36
CA GLU A 277 15.17 -0.52 -10.48
C GLU A 277 14.86 -1.96 -10.03
N ALA A 278 14.25 -2.76 -10.91
CA ALA A 278 13.85 -4.14 -10.58
C ALA A 278 15.04 -5.05 -10.27
N ALA A 279 16.17 -4.81 -10.93
CA ALA A 279 17.47 -5.41 -10.62
C ALA A 279 18.42 -4.28 -10.24
N ALA A 280 18.78 -4.19 -8.96
CA ALA A 280 19.66 -3.13 -8.48
C ALA A 280 21.08 -3.31 -9.07
N PRO A 281 21.67 -2.27 -9.69
CA PRO A 281 23.00 -2.36 -10.28
C PRO A 281 24.12 -2.41 -9.23
N LEU A 282 23.82 -2.09 -7.97
CA LEU A 282 24.75 -2.01 -6.86
C LEU A 282 24.11 -2.62 -5.60
N GLN A 283 24.92 -3.29 -4.77
CA GLN A 283 24.55 -3.61 -3.39
C GLN A 283 24.90 -2.40 -2.51
N VAL A 284 23.90 -1.84 -1.83
CA VAL A 284 24.06 -0.61 -1.05
C VAL A 284 23.65 -0.84 0.39
N PHE A 285 24.55 -0.53 1.32
CA PHE A 285 24.24 -0.42 2.75
C PHE A 285 24.25 1.05 3.14
N LEU A 286 23.11 1.52 3.64
CA LEU A 286 22.95 2.92 4.03
C LEU A 286 22.27 3.06 5.38
N THR A 287 22.58 4.15 6.07
CA THR A 287 21.87 4.56 7.29
C THR A 287 21.12 5.86 7.02
N THR A 288 19.98 6.03 7.71
CA THR A 288 19.17 7.23 7.55
C THR A 288 18.36 7.54 8.80
N HIS A 289 18.13 8.82 9.00
CA HIS A 289 17.13 9.43 9.86
C HIS A 289 16.16 10.30 9.05
N SER A 290 16.09 10.08 7.74
CA SER A 290 15.29 10.90 6.84
C SER A 290 13.90 10.30 6.61
N PRO A 291 12.84 11.02 6.96
CA PRO A 291 11.48 10.65 6.58
C PRO A 291 11.30 10.54 5.06
N VAL A 292 12.10 11.30 4.30
CA VAL A 292 12.07 11.31 2.83
C VAL A 292 12.59 9.98 2.27
N ALA A 293 13.70 9.48 2.82
CA ALA A 293 14.25 8.18 2.43
C ALA A 293 13.28 7.04 2.74
N LEU A 294 12.67 7.07 3.92
CA LEU A 294 11.67 6.07 4.31
C LEU A 294 10.46 6.04 3.37
N ARG A 295 9.95 7.21 2.94
CA ARG A 295 8.85 7.27 1.97
C ARG A 295 9.23 6.76 0.59
N ASP A 296 10.47 6.98 0.19
CA ASP A 296 10.94 6.63 -1.15
C ASP A 296 11.30 5.13 -1.26
N LEU A 297 11.80 4.51 -0.21
CA LEU A 297 12.15 3.09 -0.21
C LEU A 297 10.93 2.18 0.04
N SER A 298 10.98 0.95 -0.45
CA SER A 298 10.02 -0.09 -0.06
C SER A 298 10.38 -0.67 1.31
N GLY A 299 9.39 -1.21 2.03
CA GLY A 299 9.63 -1.86 3.32
C GLY A 299 10.50 -3.12 3.22
N SER A 300 10.61 -3.74 2.02
CA SER A 300 11.60 -4.80 1.73
C SER A 300 13.04 -4.29 1.64
N GLN A 301 13.26 -2.99 1.48
CA GLN A 301 14.58 -2.36 1.47
C GLN A 301 14.96 -1.75 2.83
N LEU A 302 14.05 -1.79 3.81
CA LEU A 302 14.19 -1.09 5.08
C LEU A 302 14.43 -2.06 6.23
N PHE A 303 15.51 -1.80 6.98
CA PHE A 303 15.84 -2.53 8.19
C PHE A 303 15.83 -1.61 9.40
N VAL A 304 15.24 -2.09 10.49
CA VAL A 304 15.16 -1.40 11.77
C VAL A 304 16.16 -2.04 12.72
N LEU A 305 17.18 -1.28 13.14
CA LEU A 305 18.15 -1.75 14.13
C LEU A 305 17.59 -1.57 15.55
N ARG A 306 17.58 -2.65 16.34
CA ARG A 306 17.05 -2.69 17.70
C ARG A 306 18.10 -3.17 18.69
N ARG A 307 18.21 -2.47 19.82
CA ARG A 307 19.03 -2.91 20.93
C ARG A 307 18.23 -3.89 21.79
N GLY A 308 18.66 -5.14 21.83
CA GLY A 308 18.17 -6.14 22.78
C GLY A 308 18.97 -6.14 24.09
N PRO A 309 18.65 -7.05 25.02
CA PRO A 309 19.35 -7.16 26.31
C PRO A 309 20.83 -7.53 26.18
N HIS A 310 21.17 -8.29 25.13
CA HIS A 310 22.51 -8.88 24.94
C HIS A 310 23.14 -8.57 23.58
N ALA A 311 22.40 -8.06 22.60
CA ALA A 311 22.88 -7.79 21.25
C ALA A 311 22.01 -6.77 20.51
N HIS A 312 22.53 -6.21 19.41
CA HIS A 312 21.72 -5.46 18.44
C HIS A 312 21.20 -6.38 17.33
N GLU A 313 19.95 -6.22 16.92
CA GLU A 313 19.29 -7.02 15.89
C GLU A 313 18.76 -6.11 14.78
N ALA A 314 19.02 -6.46 13.52
CA ALA A 314 18.42 -5.79 12.37
C ALA A 314 17.16 -6.54 11.95
N ARG A 315 16.00 -5.86 11.98
CA ARG A 315 14.71 -6.45 11.61
C ARG A 315 14.24 -5.90 10.28
N LEU A 316 13.88 -6.78 9.35
CA LEU A 316 13.29 -6.39 8.08
C LEU A 316 11.89 -5.79 8.33
N THR A 317 11.60 -4.66 7.69
CA THR A 317 10.33 -3.95 7.89
C THR A 317 9.16 -4.69 7.22
N GLY A 318 9.40 -5.31 6.06
CA GLY A 318 8.40 -6.06 5.30
C GLY A 318 7.64 -5.19 4.29
N ALA A 319 7.11 -5.81 3.24
CA ALA A 319 6.43 -5.12 2.14
C ALA A 319 4.90 -5.28 2.16
N ASP A 320 4.33 -5.81 3.24
CA ASP A 320 2.88 -5.96 3.39
C ASP A 320 2.19 -4.60 3.23
N ASP A 321 1.04 -4.58 2.54
CA ASP A 321 0.33 -3.34 2.16
C ASP A 321 0.04 -2.43 3.37
N GLY A 322 -0.25 -3.02 4.54
CA GLY A 322 -0.48 -2.29 5.78
C GLY A 322 0.75 -1.57 6.32
N ILE A 323 1.94 -2.15 6.19
CA ILE A 323 3.21 -1.57 6.64
C ILE A 323 3.69 -0.53 5.64
N GLN A 324 3.69 -0.89 4.34
CA GLN A 324 4.14 -0.01 3.27
C GLN A 324 3.31 1.28 3.19
N SER A 325 1.99 1.19 3.35
CA SER A 325 1.11 2.37 3.43
C SER A 325 1.41 3.23 4.66
N THR A 326 1.68 2.60 5.80
CA THR A 326 2.01 3.30 7.05
C THR A 326 3.34 4.05 6.95
N ILE A 327 4.37 3.46 6.34
CA ILE A 327 5.66 4.12 6.07
C ILE A 327 5.47 5.39 5.23
N ARG A 328 4.62 5.31 4.19
CA ARG A 328 4.37 6.45 3.30
C ARG A 328 3.63 7.59 3.99
N LEU A 329 2.61 7.27 4.77
CA LEU A 329 1.78 8.24 5.48
C LEU A 329 2.51 8.84 6.70
N TYR A 330 3.17 8.01 7.49
CA TYR A 330 3.76 8.37 8.79
C TYR A 330 5.23 7.92 8.92
N PRO A 331 6.15 8.37 8.05
CA PRO A 331 7.55 7.95 8.12
C PRO A 331 8.24 8.37 9.43
N GLU A 332 7.85 9.51 10.01
CA GLU A 332 8.34 10.01 11.30
C GLU A 332 8.12 8.98 12.43
N ALA A 333 7.04 8.19 12.36
CA ALA A 333 6.74 7.18 13.36
C ALA A 333 7.77 6.04 13.40
N PHE A 334 8.42 5.76 12.27
CA PHE A 334 9.50 4.78 12.20
C PHE A 334 10.83 5.31 12.77
N LEU A 335 10.95 6.62 12.93
CA LEU A 335 12.12 7.27 13.54
C LEU A 335 11.92 7.58 15.03
N ALA A 336 10.69 7.43 15.53
CA ALA A 336 10.35 7.66 16.92
C ALA A 336 10.72 6.47 17.81
N GLY A 337 11.04 6.75 19.09
CA GLY A 337 11.22 5.70 20.10
C GLY A 337 9.89 5.11 20.57
N SER A 338 8.78 5.82 20.36
CA SER A 338 7.44 5.37 20.75
C SER A 338 6.38 5.86 19.79
N VAL A 339 5.37 5.03 19.58
CA VAL A 339 4.30 5.29 18.61
C VAL A 339 2.96 5.22 19.31
N VAL A 340 2.14 6.25 19.16
CA VAL A 340 0.74 6.22 19.58
C VAL A 340 -0.14 6.09 18.35
N VAL A 341 -0.76 4.93 18.21
CA VAL A 341 -1.68 4.64 17.12
C VAL A 341 -3.08 5.04 17.55
N CYS A 342 -3.62 6.04 16.86
CA CYS A 342 -4.91 6.65 17.12
C CYS A 342 -5.96 6.11 16.14
N GLU A 343 -7.18 5.88 16.62
CA GLU A 343 -8.30 5.45 15.77
C GLU A 343 -8.59 6.44 14.66
N GLY A 344 -8.72 7.71 14.99
CA GLY A 344 -8.99 8.78 14.04
C GLY A 344 -8.49 10.15 14.49
N ALA A 345 -8.98 11.17 13.79
CA ALA A 345 -8.62 12.57 14.03
C ALA A 345 -9.02 13.07 15.44
N SER A 346 -10.04 12.47 16.06
CA SER A 346 -10.51 12.82 17.41
C SER A 346 -9.44 12.56 18.46
N GLU A 347 -8.85 11.35 18.47
CA GLU A 347 -7.81 10.95 19.42
C GLU A 347 -6.50 11.72 19.15
N ILE A 348 -6.20 11.99 17.88
CA ILE A 348 -5.08 12.87 17.51
C ILE A 348 -5.27 14.28 18.09
N GLY A 349 -6.48 14.83 17.95
CA GLY A 349 -6.85 16.13 18.50
C GLY A 349 -6.69 16.17 20.02
N LEU A 350 -7.15 15.12 20.71
CA LEU A 350 -7.00 14.97 22.16
C LEU A 350 -5.52 14.96 22.58
N LEU A 351 -4.68 14.14 21.94
CA LEU A 351 -3.26 14.05 22.28
C LEU A 351 -2.50 15.35 21.98
N ARG A 352 -2.83 16.04 20.88
CA ARG A 352 -2.25 17.36 20.58
C ARG A 352 -2.67 18.40 21.61
N GLY A 353 -3.94 18.38 22.04
CA GLY A 353 -4.43 19.26 23.11
C GLY A 353 -3.71 19.00 24.44
N LEU A 354 -3.51 17.72 24.80
CA LEU A 354 -2.74 17.33 25.98
C LEU A 354 -1.27 17.76 25.86
N ASP A 355 -0.67 17.65 24.68
CA ASP A 355 0.71 18.08 24.45
C ASP A 355 0.87 19.60 24.62
N LEU A 356 -0.06 20.38 24.07
CA LEU A 356 -0.10 21.84 24.26
C LEU A 356 -0.28 22.22 25.73
N TYR A 357 -1.16 21.53 26.45
CA TYR A 357 -1.33 21.75 27.88
C TYR A 357 -0.04 21.43 28.66
N ARG A 358 0.64 20.32 28.34
CA ARG A 358 1.91 19.95 28.97
C ARG A 358 2.99 21.01 28.74
N LEU A 359 3.07 21.56 27.53
CA LEU A 359 3.99 22.63 27.18
C LEU A 359 3.71 23.91 27.97
N ASP A 360 2.43 24.28 28.14
CA ASP A 360 2.01 25.42 28.96
C ASP A 360 2.40 25.25 30.45
N GLN A 361 2.40 24.01 30.94
CA GLN A 361 2.91 23.65 32.27
C GLN A 361 4.45 23.52 32.34
N GLY A 362 5.19 23.91 31.30
CA GLY A 362 6.66 23.88 31.26
C GLY A 362 7.28 22.51 31.03
N ASN A 363 6.50 21.49 30.64
CA ASN A 363 7.02 20.16 30.32
C ASN A 363 7.45 20.06 28.86
N ALA A 364 8.34 19.10 28.55
CA ALA A 364 8.73 18.78 27.18
C ALA A 364 7.55 18.20 26.36
N SER A 365 7.52 18.50 25.06
CA SER A 365 6.51 17.95 24.14
C SER A 365 6.66 16.45 23.96
N LEU A 366 5.56 15.79 23.55
CA LEU A 366 5.54 14.38 23.17
C LEU A 366 6.59 14.09 22.08
N ALA A 367 6.71 14.96 21.07
CA ALA A 367 7.71 14.82 20.02
C ALA A 367 9.16 14.90 20.56
N ALA A 368 9.44 15.82 21.49
CA ALA A 368 10.75 15.93 22.14
C ALA A 368 11.10 14.71 23.00
N LEU A 369 10.08 14.01 23.51
CA LEU A 369 10.22 12.73 24.22
C LEU A 369 10.29 11.52 23.27
N GLY A 370 10.36 11.74 21.96
CA GLY A 370 10.47 10.70 20.95
C GLY A 370 9.15 9.95 20.69
N VAL A 371 8.00 10.60 20.88
CA VAL A 371 6.68 10.04 20.60
C VAL A 371 6.15 10.57 19.26
N ALA A 372 5.74 9.65 18.38
CA ALA A 372 5.02 9.98 17.15
C ALA A 372 3.55 9.55 17.23
N LEU A 373 2.67 10.35 16.65
CA LEU A 373 1.25 10.06 16.54
C LEU A 373 0.93 9.52 15.14
N VAL A 374 0.12 8.46 15.07
CA VAL A 374 -0.28 7.80 13.83
C VAL A 374 -1.80 7.74 13.77
N ASP A 375 -2.40 8.23 12.68
CA ASP A 375 -3.85 8.27 12.49
C ASP A 375 -4.32 7.15 11.53
N CYS A 376 -5.26 6.32 11.99
CA CYS A 376 -5.84 5.21 11.22
C CYS A 376 -7.03 5.60 10.32
N GLY A 377 -7.46 6.86 10.35
CA GLY A 377 -8.51 7.42 9.48
C GLY A 377 -9.94 7.12 9.93
N GLY A 378 -10.12 6.49 11.10
CA GLY A 378 -11.43 6.07 11.63
C GLY A 378 -12.12 4.95 10.83
N GLY A 379 -13.35 4.63 11.24
CA GLY A 379 -14.28 3.76 10.49
C GLY A 379 -14.11 2.25 10.68
N GLU A 380 -12.92 1.77 11.05
CA GLU A 380 -12.66 0.36 11.30
C GLU A 380 -12.02 0.15 12.68
N PRO A 381 -12.73 -0.47 13.64
CA PRO A 381 -12.29 -0.48 15.03
C PRO A 381 -11.05 -1.34 15.36
N ASP A 382 -10.63 -2.21 14.44
CA ASP A 382 -9.50 -3.13 14.62
C ASP A 382 -8.26 -2.70 13.84
N ARG A 383 -8.40 -1.73 12.93
CA ARG A 383 -7.30 -1.15 12.16
C ARG A 383 -6.18 -0.55 13.05
N PRO A 384 -6.48 0.13 14.18
CA PRO A 384 -5.45 0.59 15.10
C PRO A 384 -4.63 -0.57 15.69
N TYR A 385 -5.25 -1.71 15.97
CA TYR A 385 -4.54 -2.88 16.50
C TYR A 385 -3.67 -3.55 15.43
N ALA A 386 -4.17 -3.70 14.20
CA ALA A 386 -3.38 -4.26 13.12
C ALA A 386 -2.11 -3.43 12.87
N ARG A 387 -2.26 -2.10 12.81
CA ARG A 387 -1.12 -1.19 12.64
C ARG A 387 -0.20 -1.16 13.85
N ALA A 388 -0.75 -1.19 15.07
CA ALA A 388 0.04 -1.27 16.30
C ALA A 388 0.84 -2.57 16.40
N ALA A 389 0.26 -3.71 16.00
CA ALA A 389 0.93 -5.00 15.98
C ALA A 389 2.14 -4.99 15.01
N ALA A 390 2.03 -4.32 13.86
CA ALA A 390 3.15 -4.14 12.95
C ALA A 390 4.30 -3.32 13.55
N PHE A 391 4.00 -2.22 14.27
CA PHE A 391 5.04 -1.50 15.00
C PHE A 391 5.60 -2.34 16.17
N GLN A 392 4.76 -3.12 16.84
CA GLN A 392 5.20 -3.95 17.96
C GLN A 392 6.14 -5.07 17.51
N SER A 393 5.89 -5.73 16.38
CA SER A 393 6.78 -6.77 15.83
C SER A 393 8.17 -6.21 15.49
N LEU A 394 8.23 -4.96 15.04
CA LEU A 394 9.48 -4.23 14.79
C LEU A 394 10.14 -3.66 16.07
N GLY A 395 9.59 -3.95 17.25
CA GLY A 395 10.18 -3.61 18.55
C GLY A 395 9.96 -2.16 18.99
N TYR A 396 8.96 -1.46 18.46
CA TYR A 396 8.58 -0.13 18.96
C TYR A 396 7.78 -0.25 20.27
N ARG A 397 7.89 0.74 21.16
CA ARG A 397 6.95 0.90 22.27
C ARG A 397 5.68 1.54 21.72
N VAL A 398 4.58 0.78 21.73
CA VAL A 398 3.33 1.19 21.09
C VAL A 398 2.23 1.39 22.13
N MET A 399 1.46 2.46 21.97
CA MET A 399 0.17 2.66 22.66
C MET A 399 -0.93 2.76 21.60
N VAL A 400 -2.06 2.13 21.84
CA VAL A 400 -3.28 2.34 21.04
C VAL A 400 -4.19 3.26 21.82
N LEU A 401 -4.58 4.37 21.21
CA LEU A 401 -5.62 5.25 21.73
C LEU A 401 -6.82 5.17 20.78
N ARG A 402 -7.95 4.74 21.33
CA ARG A 402 -9.20 4.60 20.60
C ARG A 402 -10.36 4.91 21.52
N ASP A 403 -11.49 5.25 20.94
CA ASP A 403 -12.74 5.30 21.68
C ASP A 403 -13.23 3.86 21.91
N ASP A 404 -13.25 3.42 23.16
CA ASP A 404 -13.79 2.11 23.54
C ASP A 404 -15.32 2.13 23.68
N ASP A 405 -16.00 2.73 22.70
CA ASP A 405 -17.46 2.72 22.56
C ASP A 405 -18.01 1.34 22.12
N LYS A 406 -17.17 0.30 22.20
CA LYS A 406 -17.46 -1.09 21.79
C LYS A 406 -18.31 -1.91 22.76
N LYS A 407 -18.68 -1.43 23.95
CA LYS A 407 -19.31 -2.31 24.96
C LYS A 407 -20.59 -3.02 24.48
N ARG A 408 -21.28 -2.51 23.44
CA ARG A 408 -22.47 -3.15 22.89
C ARG A 408 -22.46 -3.23 21.36
N TYR A 409 -22.52 -4.46 20.82
CA TYR A 409 -22.56 -4.78 19.38
C TYR A 409 -21.44 -4.12 18.53
N GLY A 410 -20.25 -3.89 19.09
CA GLY A 410 -19.14 -3.28 18.35
C GLY A 410 -19.45 -1.89 17.81
N GLY A 411 -20.19 -1.07 18.58
CA GLY A 411 -20.60 0.29 18.19
C GLY A 411 -21.86 0.35 17.32
N LYS A 412 -22.39 -0.79 16.86
CA LYS A 412 -23.59 -0.87 15.99
C LYS A 412 -24.92 -0.88 16.76
N GLY A 413 -24.91 -0.52 18.04
CA GLY A 413 -26.10 -0.48 18.88
C GLY A 413 -27.06 0.66 18.50
N VAL A 414 -28.37 0.40 18.49
CA VAL A 414 -29.41 1.37 18.05
C VAL A 414 -30.22 1.99 19.21
N LEU A 415 -29.73 1.96 20.45
CA LEU A 415 -30.46 2.49 21.61
C LEU A 415 -30.85 3.96 21.48
N LYS A 416 -30.02 4.77 20.81
CA LYS A 416 -30.32 6.18 20.57
C LYS A 416 -31.58 6.33 19.70
N ALA A 417 -31.70 5.55 18.63
CA ALA A 417 -32.88 5.53 17.77
C ALA A 417 -34.12 5.07 18.55
N VAL A 418 -34.01 3.99 19.35
CA VAL A 418 -35.09 3.51 20.21
C VAL A 418 -35.52 4.58 21.23
N LYS A 419 -34.56 5.26 21.86
CA LYS A 419 -34.83 6.37 22.77
C LYS A 419 -35.56 7.51 22.03
N ASN A 420 -35.10 7.88 20.84
CA ASN A 420 -35.75 8.90 20.02
C ASN A 420 -37.21 8.55 19.69
N VAL A 421 -37.49 7.28 19.34
CA VAL A 421 -38.87 6.79 19.16
C VAL A 421 -39.68 7.00 20.43
N ASN A 422 -39.20 6.50 21.57
CA ASN A 422 -39.95 6.49 22.81
C ASN A 422 -40.14 7.88 23.45
N THR A 423 -39.13 8.75 23.37
CA THR A 423 -39.11 10.01 24.14
C THR A 423 -39.35 11.24 23.28
N LEU A 424 -39.10 11.19 21.97
CA LEU A 424 -39.26 12.35 21.08
C LEU A 424 -40.44 12.16 20.11
N ILE A 425 -40.48 11.02 19.41
CA ILE A 425 -41.50 10.76 18.38
C ILE A 425 -42.86 10.42 19.01
N ALA A 426 -42.91 9.40 19.87
CA ALA A 426 -44.16 8.89 20.42
C ALA A 426 -45.01 9.96 21.12
N PRO A 427 -44.46 10.88 21.94
CA PRO A 427 -45.26 11.95 22.55
C PRO A 427 -45.86 12.93 21.55
N LYS A 428 -45.25 13.09 20.37
CA LYS A 428 -45.73 13.99 19.31
C LYS A 428 -46.78 13.36 18.42
N LEU A 429 -46.74 12.03 18.25
CA LEU A 429 -47.70 11.29 17.43
C LEU A 429 -48.92 10.78 18.21
N LYS A 430 -48.84 10.72 19.55
CA LYS A 430 -49.94 10.23 20.39
C LYS A 430 -51.22 11.03 20.14
N GLY A 431 -52.29 10.33 19.74
CA GLY A 431 -53.60 10.92 19.43
C GLY A 431 -53.77 11.36 17.98
N MET A 432 -52.75 11.20 17.11
CA MET A 432 -52.90 11.40 15.68
C MET A 432 -53.64 10.23 15.03
N ASP A 433 -54.45 10.53 14.01
CA ASP A 433 -55.14 9.51 13.20
C ASP A 433 -54.16 8.85 12.22
N ALA A 434 -54.00 7.53 12.31
CA ALA A 434 -53.13 6.74 11.44
C ALA A 434 -53.56 6.79 9.96
N GLN A 435 -54.83 7.10 9.67
CA GLN A 435 -55.30 7.33 8.29
C GLN A 435 -54.57 8.48 7.59
N ARG A 436 -54.01 9.40 8.37
CA ARG A 436 -53.29 10.57 7.89
C ARG A 436 -51.78 10.30 7.85
N GLN A 437 -51.37 9.22 7.18
CA GLN A 437 -49.96 8.78 7.08
C GLN A 437 -49.02 9.93 6.64
N ARG A 438 -49.43 10.73 5.66
CA ARG A 438 -48.66 11.90 5.19
C ARG A 438 -48.41 12.93 6.30
N ASP A 439 -49.38 13.15 7.18
CA ASP A 439 -49.24 14.09 8.29
C ASP A 439 -48.40 13.51 9.42
N VAL A 440 -48.50 12.21 9.70
CA VAL A 440 -47.63 11.50 10.64
C VAL A 440 -46.16 11.64 10.22
N ASP A 441 -45.86 11.32 8.95
CA ASP A 441 -44.50 11.43 8.41
C ASP A 441 -44.02 12.89 8.41
N ALA A 442 -44.88 13.86 8.04
CA ALA A 442 -44.55 15.28 8.06
C ALA A 442 -44.23 15.81 9.48
N VAL A 443 -44.94 15.34 10.51
CA VAL A 443 -44.64 15.69 11.90
C VAL A 443 -43.26 15.16 12.30
N MET A 444 -42.91 13.92 11.93
CA MET A 444 -41.58 13.36 12.21
C MET A 444 -40.47 14.12 11.47
N LEU A 445 -40.68 14.45 10.19
CA LEU A 445 -39.76 15.26 9.40
C LEU A 445 -39.53 16.64 10.02
N LYS A 446 -40.60 17.30 10.46
CA LYS A 446 -40.51 18.61 11.14
C LYS A 446 -39.82 18.51 12.50
N LEU A 447 -40.07 17.43 13.25
CA LEU A 447 -39.46 17.20 14.56
C LEU A 447 -37.94 16.95 14.45
N ASP A 448 -37.52 16.22 13.42
CA ASP A 448 -36.13 16.04 13.05
C ASP A 448 -35.49 17.37 12.61
N GLY A 449 -36.09 18.04 11.62
CA GLY A 449 -35.68 19.36 11.15
C GLY A 449 -34.33 19.39 10.41
N THR A 450 -33.73 18.24 10.11
CA THR A 450 -32.47 18.15 9.35
C THR A 450 -32.74 17.61 7.94
N LYS A 451 -31.88 17.97 6.98
CA LYS A 451 -32.01 17.48 5.59
C LYS A 451 -31.83 15.96 5.45
N ASN A 452 -31.00 15.36 6.30
CA ASN A 452 -30.58 13.96 6.22
C ASN A 452 -31.12 13.09 7.37
N LYS A 453 -32.12 13.58 8.12
CA LYS A 453 -32.75 12.82 9.22
C LYS A 453 -31.78 12.43 10.34
N SER A 454 -30.76 13.26 10.59
CA SER A 454 -29.64 12.95 11.50
C SER A 454 -29.96 13.16 12.98
N LYS A 455 -31.02 13.92 13.32
CA LYS A 455 -31.38 14.20 14.73
C LYS A 455 -32.16 13.04 15.33
N LEU A 456 -33.22 12.59 14.66
CA LEU A 456 -34.04 11.46 15.08
C LEU A 456 -33.46 10.12 14.61
N GLY A 457 -32.81 10.11 13.44
CA GLY A 457 -32.36 8.91 12.75
C GLY A 457 -33.40 8.44 11.74
N ALA A 458 -33.00 8.27 10.47
CA ALA A 458 -33.87 7.75 9.41
C ALA A 458 -34.46 6.38 9.75
N ASN A 459 -33.71 5.53 10.46
CA ASN A 459 -34.18 4.24 10.96
C ASN A 459 -35.32 4.36 11.99
N ALA A 460 -35.24 5.31 12.93
CA ALA A 460 -36.30 5.56 13.90
C ALA A 460 -37.58 6.06 13.22
N MET A 461 -37.44 6.99 12.29
CA MET A 461 -38.58 7.55 11.55
C MET A 461 -39.24 6.52 10.65
N LEU A 462 -38.45 5.75 9.90
CA LEU A 462 -38.99 4.73 9.00
C LEU A 462 -39.74 3.64 9.80
N ALA A 463 -39.16 3.15 10.90
CA ALA A 463 -39.81 2.12 11.73
C ALA A 463 -41.22 2.56 12.20
N VAL A 464 -41.35 3.81 12.66
CA VAL A 464 -42.65 4.36 13.08
C VAL A 464 -43.58 4.58 11.88
N SER A 465 -43.04 5.03 10.76
CA SER A 465 -43.79 5.25 9.51
C SER A 465 -44.44 3.95 9.01
N LEU A 466 -43.68 2.86 8.93
CA LEU A 466 -44.17 1.55 8.49
C LEU A 466 -45.17 0.95 9.48
N ALA A 467 -44.85 0.98 10.78
CA ALA A 467 -45.75 0.48 11.83
C ALA A 467 -47.10 1.21 11.85
N THR A 468 -47.13 2.51 11.49
CA THR A 468 -48.38 3.27 11.35
C THR A 468 -49.24 2.74 10.21
N ALA A 469 -48.62 2.42 9.06
CA ALA A 469 -49.33 1.87 7.90
C ALA A 469 -49.85 0.45 8.16
N GLU A 470 -49.07 -0.37 8.87
CA GLU A 470 -49.48 -1.71 9.31
C GLU A 470 -50.63 -1.67 10.31
N ALA A 471 -50.54 -0.83 11.35
CA ALA A 471 -51.61 -0.65 12.31
C ALA A 471 -52.92 -0.19 11.63
N LEU A 472 -52.82 0.68 10.62
CA LEU A 472 -53.95 1.10 9.82
C LEU A 472 -54.55 -0.04 8.99
N ALA A 473 -53.73 -0.92 8.41
CA ALA A 473 -54.21 -2.10 7.68
C ALA A 473 -54.98 -3.05 8.59
N VAL A 474 -54.45 -3.32 9.79
CA VAL A 474 -55.13 -4.12 10.83
C VAL A 474 -56.45 -3.47 11.23
N HIS A 475 -56.47 -2.17 11.50
CA HIS A 475 -57.70 -1.44 11.85
C HIS A 475 -58.76 -1.50 10.74
N ARG A 476 -58.34 -1.50 9.47
CA ARG A 476 -59.23 -1.60 8.32
C ARG A 476 -59.66 -3.03 7.98
N GLU A 477 -59.10 -4.04 8.66
CA GLU A 477 -59.34 -5.46 8.40
C GLU A 477 -59.10 -5.85 6.92
N ILE A 478 -58.08 -5.26 6.31
CA ILE A 478 -57.69 -5.56 4.92
C ILE A 478 -56.17 -5.82 4.83
N PRO A 479 -55.72 -6.61 3.84
CA PRO A 479 -54.30 -6.77 3.54
C PRO A 479 -53.57 -5.44 3.40
N LEU A 480 -52.32 -5.39 3.89
CA LEU A 480 -51.49 -4.19 3.92
C LEU A 480 -51.40 -3.51 2.54
N TRP A 481 -51.13 -4.26 1.46
CA TRP A 481 -51.05 -3.68 0.13
C TRP A 481 -52.34 -2.97 -0.33
N LYS A 482 -53.53 -3.48 0.06
CA LYS A 482 -54.82 -2.81 -0.21
C LYS A 482 -54.98 -1.56 0.65
N SER A 483 -54.56 -1.64 1.92
CA SER A 483 -54.56 -0.47 2.81
C SER A 483 -53.65 0.62 2.27
N LEU A 484 -52.46 0.28 1.77
CA LEU A 484 -51.55 1.22 1.12
C LEU A 484 -52.23 1.91 -0.07
N ARG A 485 -52.93 1.17 -0.94
CA ARG A 485 -53.70 1.75 -2.05
C ARG A 485 -54.86 2.64 -1.62
N LYS A 486 -55.51 2.34 -0.49
CA LYS A 486 -56.55 3.22 0.07
C LYS A 486 -55.95 4.46 0.75
N THR A 487 -54.68 4.44 1.11
CA THR A 487 -53.97 5.53 1.80
C THR A 487 -53.24 6.45 0.83
N PHE A 488 -52.74 5.90 -0.27
CA PHE A 488 -51.93 6.60 -1.26
C PHE A 488 -52.47 6.39 -2.68
N ASP A 489 -52.45 7.48 -3.44
CA ASP A 489 -52.84 7.50 -4.85
C ASP A 489 -51.68 7.04 -5.72
N PHE A 490 -51.55 5.73 -5.91
CA PHE A 490 -50.56 5.15 -6.82
C PHE A 490 -51.01 5.29 -8.28
N HIS A 491 -50.12 5.78 -9.14
CA HIS A 491 -50.41 5.99 -10.57
C HIS A 491 -50.73 4.70 -11.34
N ARG A 492 -50.18 3.57 -10.89
CA ARG A 492 -50.35 2.28 -11.56
C ARG A 492 -51.29 1.37 -10.80
N THR A 493 -51.86 0.39 -11.50
CA THR A 493 -52.70 -0.65 -10.90
C THR A 493 -51.85 -1.65 -10.13
N ALA A 494 -52.41 -2.23 -9.06
CA ALA A 494 -51.73 -3.29 -8.34
C ALA A 494 -51.47 -4.49 -9.25
N ARG A 495 -50.28 -5.08 -9.11
CA ARG A 495 -49.87 -6.28 -9.83
C ARG A 495 -48.70 -6.95 -9.11
N LEU A 496 -48.53 -8.25 -9.32
CA LEU A 496 -47.35 -8.96 -8.85
C LEU A 496 -46.12 -8.56 -9.69
N PRO A 497 -45.00 -8.16 -9.05
CA PRO A 497 -43.78 -7.78 -9.75
C PRO A 497 -43.06 -8.99 -10.37
N TYR A 498 -42.11 -8.73 -11.26
CA TYR A 498 -41.09 -9.71 -11.64
C TYR A 498 -39.97 -9.68 -10.59
N ALA A 499 -39.67 -10.83 -9.99
CA ALA A 499 -38.56 -10.93 -9.05
C ALA A 499 -37.23 -10.97 -9.83
N THR A 500 -36.31 -10.07 -9.50
CA THR A 500 -34.90 -10.15 -9.89
C THR A 500 -34.17 -10.90 -8.77
N MET A 501 -33.90 -12.18 -9.00
CA MET A 501 -33.41 -13.10 -7.98
C MET A 501 -31.89 -13.19 -8.05
N ASN A 502 -31.20 -12.68 -7.03
CA ASN A 502 -29.73 -12.70 -6.96
C ASN A 502 -29.23 -14.12 -6.69
N VAL A 503 -28.46 -14.70 -7.61
CA VAL A 503 -28.00 -16.09 -7.53
C VAL A 503 -26.48 -16.23 -7.55
N LEU A 504 -25.75 -15.18 -7.96
CA LEU A 504 -24.29 -15.09 -7.90
C LEU A 504 -23.88 -13.70 -7.38
N ASN A 505 -23.00 -13.70 -6.38
CA ASN A 505 -22.46 -12.51 -5.74
C ASN A 505 -21.02 -12.21 -6.18
N GLY A 506 -20.70 -10.93 -6.24
CA GLY A 506 -19.36 -10.36 -6.37
C GLY A 506 -19.30 -8.99 -5.70
N GLY A 507 -18.38 -8.13 -6.14
CA GLY A 507 -18.22 -6.77 -5.63
C GLY A 507 -18.06 -6.74 -4.11
N ALA A 508 -18.70 -5.77 -3.44
CA ALA A 508 -18.65 -5.65 -1.98
C ALA A 508 -19.25 -6.86 -1.23
N HIS A 509 -20.07 -7.68 -1.89
CA HIS A 509 -20.67 -8.88 -1.29
C HIS A 509 -19.76 -10.12 -1.38
N ALA A 510 -18.77 -10.12 -2.29
CA ALA A 510 -17.75 -11.16 -2.45
C ALA A 510 -16.60 -10.67 -3.36
N ASP A 511 -15.71 -9.85 -2.81
CA ASP A 511 -14.66 -9.15 -3.57
C ASP A 511 -13.61 -10.07 -4.22
N TRP A 512 -13.51 -11.33 -3.75
CA TRP A 512 -12.65 -12.37 -4.31
C TRP A 512 -13.25 -13.09 -5.54
N SER A 513 -14.54 -12.89 -5.82
CA SER A 513 -15.36 -13.70 -6.75
C SER A 513 -15.40 -13.08 -8.16
N LEU A 514 -15.94 -11.87 -8.24
CA LEU A 514 -16.24 -11.07 -9.42
C LEU A 514 -16.20 -9.59 -9.03
N ASP A 515 -15.86 -8.68 -9.95
CA ASP A 515 -15.93 -7.23 -9.67
C ASP A 515 -17.39 -6.71 -9.61
N VAL A 516 -18.28 -7.30 -10.41
CA VAL A 516 -19.71 -6.97 -10.47
C VAL A 516 -20.44 -7.50 -9.24
N GLN A 517 -21.31 -6.69 -8.64
CA GLN A 517 -21.93 -6.99 -7.35
C GLN A 517 -22.92 -8.15 -7.39
N GLU A 518 -23.82 -8.18 -8.39
CA GLU A 518 -24.86 -9.21 -8.47
C GLU A 518 -25.15 -9.65 -9.90
N CYS A 519 -25.28 -10.97 -10.07
CA CYS A 519 -25.87 -11.57 -11.26
C CYS A 519 -27.16 -12.31 -10.90
N MET A 520 -28.25 -11.84 -11.48
CA MET A 520 -29.62 -12.22 -11.14
C MET A 520 -30.30 -12.98 -12.27
N ILE A 521 -31.29 -13.80 -11.93
CA ILE A 521 -32.22 -14.41 -12.88
C ILE A 521 -33.62 -13.80 -12.71
N VAL A 522 -34.39 -13.75 -13.81
CA VAL A 522 -35.73 -13.15 -13.85
C VAL A 522 -36.71 -14.13 -14.51
N PRO A 523 -37.40 -14.97 -13.73
CA PRO A 523 -38.38 -15.91 -14.27
C PRO A 523 -39.64 -15.21 -14.81
N LYS A 524 -40.13 -15.65 -15.98
CA LYS A 524 -41.18 -14.97 -16.78
C LYS A 524 -42.52 -15.71 -16.84
N GLN A 525 -42.72 -16.73 -16.02
CA GLN A 525 -43.95 -17.52 -16.01
C GLN A 525 -45.17 -16.66 -15.69
N LYS A 526 -46.36 -17.09 -16.12
CA LYS A 526 -47.60 -16.31 -15.91
C LYS A 526 -47.98 -16.25 -14.43
N LYS A 527 -48.01 -17.40 -13.76
CA LYS A 527 -48.32 -17.49 -12.32
C LYS A 527 -47.07 -17.18 -11.51
N PHE A 528 -47.25 -16.47 -10.41
CA PHE A 528 -46.13 -16.11 -9.53
C PHE A 528 -45.50 -17.33 -8.85
N ALA A 529 -46.31 -18.32 -8.46
CA ALA A 529 -45.81 -19.60 -7.94
C ALA A 529 -44.84 -20.30 -8.92
N ASP A 530 -45.18 -20.32 -10.21
CA ASP A 530 -44.33 -20.91 -11.24
C ASP A 530 -43.03 -20.10 -11.43
N ARG A 531 -43.04 -18.79 -11.21
CA ARG A 531 -41.82 -17.95 -11.22
C ARG A 531 -40.88 -18.31 -10.08
N ILE A 532 -41.42 -18.47 -8.86
CA ILE A 532 -40.63 -18.87 -7.69
C ILE A 532 -40.05 -20.27 -7.88
N CYS A 533 -40.87 -21.21 -8.39
CA CYS A 533 -40.42 -22.57 -8.71
C CYS A 533 -39.26 -22.56 -9.71
N ALA A 534 -39.42 -21.84 -10.82
CA ALA A 534 -38.38 -21.74 -11.85
C ALA A 534 -37.08 -21.11 -11.35
N GLY A 535 -37.18 -20.10 -10.48
CA GLY A 535 -36.05 -19.51 -9.78
C GLY A 535 -35.32 -20.50 -8.88
N ALA A 536 -36.05 -21.23 -8.04
CA ALA A 536 -35.51 -22.20 -7.09
C ALA A 536 -34.85 -23.40 -7.79
N GLU A 537 -35.50 -23.96 -8.83
CA GLU A 537 -34.94 -25.04 -9.63
C GLU A 537 -33.64 -24.61 -10.33
N THR A 538 -33.61 -23.40 -10.89
CA THR A 538 -32.41 -22.83 -11.51
C THR A 538 -31.30 -22.60 -10.50
N PHE A 539 -31.62 -22.08 -9.30
CA PHE A 539 -30.65 -21.89 -8.22
C PHE A 539 -30.02 -23.23 -7.76
N HIS A 540 -30.82 -24.29 -7.62
CA HIS A 540 -30.30 -25.61 -7.27
C HIS A 540 -29.55 -26.30 -8.42
N ALA A 541 -29.95 -26.07 -9.67
CA ALA A 541 -29.20 -26.52 -10.84
C ALA A 541 -27.83 -25.83 -10.92
N LEU A 542 -27.77 -24.52 -10.65
CA LEU A 542 -26.54 -23.74 -10.55
C LEU A 542 -25.62 -24.31 -9.48
N ALA A 543 -26.13 -24.60 -8.27
CA ALA A 543 -25.35 -25.21 -7.19
C ALA A 543 -24.68 -26.53 -7.63
N LYS A 544 -25.41 -27.40 -8.34
CA LYS A 544 -24.89 -28.68 -8.86
C LYS A 544 -23.78 -28.46 -9.89
N ILE A 545 -23.96 -27.49 -10.78
CA ILE A 545 -22.96 -27.15 -11.81
C ILE A 545 -21.68 -26.62 -11.16
N LEU A 546 -21.80 -25.65 -10.26
CA LEU A 546 -20.67 -25.07 -9.55
C LEU A 546 -19.87 -26.14 -8.79
N LYS A 547 -20.57 -27.04 -8.08
CA LYS A 547 -19.93 -28.16 -7.38
C LYS A 547 -19.22 -29.12 -8.34
N ALA A 548 -19.83 -29.44 -9.49
CA ALA A 548 -19.23 -30.32 -10.49
C ALA A 548 -17.98 -29.69 -11.14
N GLU A 549 -17.91 -28.36 -11.21
CA GLU A 549 -16.76 -27.60 -11.71
C GLU A 549 -15.72 -27.30 -10.63
N GLY A 550 -15.89 -27.82 -9.41
CA GLY A 550 -14.93 -27.70 -8.31
C GLY A 550 -15.03 -26.39 -7.51
N PHE A 551 -16.06 -25.57 -7.72
CA PHE A 551 -16.27 -24.34 -6.95
C PHE A 551 -16.96 -24.60 -5.61
N ALA A 552 -16.64 -23.76 -4.61
CA ALA A 552 -17.38 -23.71 -3.36
C ALA A 552 -18.79 -23.14 -3.59
N THR A 553 -19.79 -23.75 -2.97
CA THR A 553 -21.19 -23.33 -3.03
C THR A 553 -21.64 -22.63 -1.74
N THR A 554 -20.75 -21.87 -1.11
CA THR A 554 -21.09 -20.98 0.01
C THR A 554 -21.91 -19.80 -0.49
N VAL A 555 -22.80 -19.30 0.36
CA VAL A 555 -23.67 -18.17 0.03
C VAL A 555 -23.21 -16.88 0.70
N GLY A 556 -23.38 -15.75 0.01
CA GLY A 556 -23.10 -14.41 0.55
C GLY A 556 -24.26 -13.86 1.38
N ASP A 557 -24.22 -12.56 1.68
CA ASP A 557 -25.21 -11.86 2.50
C ASP A 557 -26.64 -11.97 1.95
N GLU A 558 -26.78 -12.02 0.63
CA GLU A 558 -28.08 -12.10 -0.04
C GLU A 558 -28.48 -13.51 -0.48
N GLY A 559 -27.69 -14.51 -0.13
CA GLY A 559 -28.03 -15.92 -0.39
C GLY A 559 -27.57 -16.47 -1.75
N GLY A 560 -27.04 -15.64 -2.65
CA GLY A 560 -26.39 -16.07 -3.90
C GLY A 560 -25.02 -16.74 -3.66
N PHE A 561 -24.56 -17.57 -4.60
CA PHE A 561 -23.24 -18.21 -4.50
C PHE A 561 -22.10 -17.23 -4.81
N ALA A 562 -20.90 -17.45 -4.28
CA ALA A 562 -19.72 -16.60 -4.52
C ALA A 562 -18.50 -17.37 -5.11
N PRO A 563 -18.64 -18.01 -6.29
CA PRO A 563 -17.55 -18.74 -6.95
C PRO A 563 -16.58 -17.79 -7.67
N LYS A 564 -15.28 -18.10 -7.66
CA LYS A 564 -14.24 -17.31 -8.36
C LYS A 564 -14.33 -17.47 -9.88
N LEU A 565 -15.17 -16.66 -10.52
CA LEU A 565 -15.50 -16.75 -11.95
C LEU A 565 -14.70 -15.77 -12.83
N GLY A 566 -14.07 -14.76 -12.23
CA GLY A 566 -13.20 -13.82 -12.94
C GLY A 566 -13.96 -12.71 -13.66
N THR A 567 -14.79 -13.05 -14.64
CA THR A 567 -15.51 -12.07 -15.49
C THR A 567 -17.04 -12.24 -15.45
N ILE A 568 -17.77 -11.16 -15.74
CA ILE A 568 -19.25 -11.20 -15.84
C ILE A 568 -19.73 -12.12 -16.96
N GLU A 569 -18.98 -12.22 -18.08
CA GLU A 569 -19.30 -13.11 -19.20
C GLU A 569 -19.28 -14.58 -18.76
N ASN A 570 -18.33 -14.97 -17.91
CA ASN A 570 -18.26 -16.31 -17.33
C ASN A 570 -19.46 -16.55 -16.41
N ALA A 571 -19.83 -15.57 -15.58
CA ALA A 571 -21.01 -15.64 -14.73
C ALA A 571 -22.29 -15.85 -15.55
N PHE A 572 -22.52 -15.04 -16.58
CA PHE A 572 -23.71 -15.17 -17.44
C PHE A 572 -23.72 -16.48 -18.25
N THR A 573 -22.55 -16.98 -18.64
CA THR A 573 -22.42 -18.30 -19.30
C THR A 573 -22.85 -19.43 -18.38
N VAL A 574 -22.38 -19.44 -17.13
CA VAL A 574 -22.76 -20.44 -16.13
C VAL A 574 -24.24 -20.32 -15.77
N LEU A 575 -24.79 -19.11 -15.64
CA LEU A 575 -26.23 -18.90 -15.44
C LEU A 575 -27.07 -19.44 -16.60
N THR A 576 -26.65 -19.17 -17.83
CA THR A 576 -27.33 -19.69 -19.03
C THR A 576 -27.30 -21.22 -19.07
N LYS A 577 -26.20 -21.85 -18.63
CA LYS A 577 -26.08 -23.30 -18.46
C LYS A 577 -27.03 -23.82 -17.38
N ALA A 578 -27.14 -23.14 -16.24
CA ALA A 578 -28.03 -23.50 -15.15
C ALA A 578 -29.52 -23.40 -15.55
N ILE A 579 -29.92 -22.34 -16.24
CA ILE A 579 -31.28 -22.17 -16.77
C ILE A 579 -31.66 -23.34 -17.67
N LYS A 580 -30.77 -23.72 -18.60
CA LYS A 580 -30.98 -24.87 -19.49
C LYS A 580 -31.04 -26.19 -18.73
N ALA A 581 -30.15 -26.38 -17.76
CA ALA A 581 -30.11 -27.60 -16.94
C ALA A 581 -31.36 -27.77 -16.05
N ALA A 582 -32.01 -26.67 -15.67
CA ALA A 582 -33.30 -26.67 -14.97
C ALA A 582 -34.50 -26.89 -15.92
N GLY A 583 -34.28 -27.03 -17.24
CA GLY A 583 -35.35 -27.29 -18.21
C GLY A 583 -36.03 -26.04 -18.78
N TYR A 584 -35.50 -24.84 -18.51
CA TYR A 584 -36.05 -23.57 -19.00
C TYR A 584 -35.28 -23.03 -20.20
N LYS A 585 -35.94 -22.22 -21.04
CA LYS A 585 -35.32 -21.55 -22.19
C LYS A 585 -34.79 -20.17 -21.80
N PRO A 586 -33.47 -19.91 -21.88
CA PRO A 586 -32.93 -18.57 -21.67
C PRO A 586 -33.54 -17.55 -22.63
N GLY A 587 -33.91 -16.38 -22.12
CA GLY A 587 -34.53 -15.30 -22.89
C GLY A 587 -36.04 -15.40 -23.05
N THR A 588 -36.63 -16.60 -23.02
CA THR A 588 -38.09 -16.78 -23.07
C THR A 588 -38.68 -17.06 -21.70
N ASP A 589 -38.17 -18.07 -21.00
CA ASP A 589 -38.71 -18.51 -19.71
C ASP A 589 -38.00 -17.83 -18.53
N ILE A 590 -36.69 -17.61 -18.65
CA ILE A 590 -35.86 -16.92 -17.66
C ILE A 590 -34.88 -15.99 -18.38
N THR A 591 -34.86 -14.72 -18.00
CA THR A 591 -33.86 -13.74 -18.46
C THR A 591 -32.84 -13.44 -17.36
N ILE A 592 -31.77 -12.71 -17.69
CA ILE A 592 -30.70 -12.35 -16.76
C ILE A 592 -30.82 -10.87 -16.40
N ALA A 593 -30.52 -10.51 -15.16
CA ALA A 593 -30.37 -9.13 -14.70
C ALA A 593 -29.03 -8.99 -13.97
N THR A 594 -28.51 -7.77 -13.86
CA THR A 594 -27.27 -7.54 -13.11
C THR A 594 -27.29 -6.19 -12.40
N ASP A 595 -26.70 -6.16 -11.22
CA ASP A 595 -26.29 -4.95 -10.53
C ASP A 595 -24.77 -4.87 -10.60
N ILE A 596 -24.30 -3.88 -11.35
CA ILE A 596 -22.88 -3.65 -11.58
C ILE A 596 -22.24 -3.00 -10.35
N ALA A 597 -22.96 -2.12 -9.65
CA ALA A 597 -22.44 -1.24 -8.59
C ALA A 597 -21.13 -0.52 -9.02
N ALA A 598 -21.13 0.10 -10.20
CA ALA A 598 -19.90 0.63 -10.82
C ALA A 598 -19.18 1.71 -10.00
N SER A 599 -19.89 2.36 -9.06
CA SER A 599 -19.30 3.29 -8.09
C SER A 599 -18.17 2.65 -7.26
N GLU A 600 -18.26 1.35 -6.94
CA GLU A 600 -17.30 0.63 -6.08
C GLU A 600 -15.92 0.48 -6.73
N PHE A 601 -15.84 0.55 -8.05
CA PHE A 601 -14.59 0.40 -8.80
C PHE A 601 -14.26 1.61 -9.69
N TYR A 602 -14.92 2.74 -9.50
CA TYR A 602 -14.61 3.98 -10.22
C TYR A 602 -13.51 4.80 -9.52
N ASP A 603 -12.46 5.18 -10.25
CA ASP A 603 -11.47 6.15 -9.80
C ASP A 603 -11.81 7.54 -10.33
N ALA A 604 -12.40 8.37 -9.47
CA ALA A 604 -12.80 9.73 -9.81
C ALA A 604 -11.64 10.67 -10.18
N LYS A 605 -10.39 10.38 -9.80
CA LYS A 605 -9.23 11.19 -10.19
C LYS A 605 -8.74 10.85 -11.59
N ALA A 606 -8.82 9.57 -11.95
CA ALA A 606 -8.41 9.09 -13.26
C ALA A 606 -9.56 9.13 -14.27
N GLU A 607 -10.81 9.26 -13.81
CA GLU A 607 -12.04 9.11 -14.61
C GLU A 607 -12.14 7.74 -15.29
N LEU A 608 -11.71 6.68 -14.59
CA LEU A 608 -11.61 5.31 -15.11
C LEU A 608 -12.25 4.28 -14.16
N TYR A 609 -12.84 3.23 -14.72
CA TYR A 609 -13.42 2.08 -14.03
C TYR A 609 -12.42 0.93 -13.95
N ARG A 610 -12.02 0.51 -12.74
CA ARG A 610 -10.94 -0.47 -12.49
C ARG A 610 -11.47 -1.80 -11.98
N LEU A 611 -11.70 -2.75 -12.87
CA LEU A 611 -12.12 -4.11 -12.54
C LEU A 611 -10.90 -4.93 -12.12
N LYS A 612 -10.70 -5.08 -10.82
CA LYS A 612 -9.49 -5.65 -10.21
C LYS A 612 -9.39 -7.15 -10.46
N THR A 613 -10.51 -7.86 -10.37
CA THR A 613 -10.58 -9.31 -10.57
C THR A 613 -10.26 -9.67 -12.02
N GLU A 614 -10.70 -8.82 -12.95
CA GLU A 614 -10.41 -8.97 -14.38
C GLU A 614 -9.01 -8.45 -14.77
N GLY A 615 -8.40 -7.60 -13.94
CA GLY A 615 -7.12 -6.96 -14.22
C GLY A 615 -7.18 -5.94 -15.36
N HIS A 616 -8.37 -5.37 -15.61
CA HIS A 616 -8.59 -4.42 -16.71
C HIS A 616 -9.19 -3.10 -16.22
N THR A 617 -9.02 -2.06 -17.02
CA THR A 617 -9.46 -0.70 -16.71
C THR A 617 -10.16 -0.15 -17.94
N TYR A 618 -11.32 0.44 -17.74
CA TYR A 618 -12.20 0.94 -18.79
C TYR A 618 -12.47 2.42 -18.61
N THR A 619 -12.56 3.14 -19.71
CA THR A 619 -13.29 4.42 -19.79
C THR A 619 -14.80 4.17 -19.76
N SER A 620 -15.61 5.21 -19.51
CA SER A 620 -17.08 5.10 -19.61
C SER A 620 -17.55 4.60 -20.98
N ASP A 621 -16.84 4.97 -22.05
CA ASP A 621 -17.19 4.59 -23.42
C ASP A 621 -16.87 3.12 -23.71
N GLU A 622 -15.71 2.63 -23.29
CA GLU A 622 -15.36 1.21 -23.43
C GLU A 622 -16.30 0.33 -22.60
N LEU A 623 -16.66 0.77 -21.39
CA LEU A 623 -17.58 0.06 -20.52
C LEU A 623 -19.00 0.02 -21.11
N LEU A 624 -19.46 1.12 -21.73
CA LEU A 624 -20.72 1.15 -22.49
C LEU A 624 -20.71 0.13 -23.64
N GLU A 625 -19.66 0.11 -24.45
CA GLU A 625 -19.57 -0.84 -25.57
C GLU A 625 -19.53 -2.30 -25.06
N ARG A 626 -18.90 -2.56 -23.92
CA ARG A 626 -18.96 -3.86 -23.25
C ARG A 626 -20.39 -4.24 -22.86
N TYR A 627 -21.16 -3.33 -22.25
CA TYR A 627 -22.56 -3.61 -21.91
C TYR A 627 -23.41 -3.88 -23.15
N LEU A 628 -23.17 -3.17 -24.26
CA LEU A 628 -23.86 -3.43 -25.53
C LEU A 628 -23.52 -4.81 -26.10
N GLN A 629 -22.27 -5.25 -25.94
CA GLN A 629 -21.85 -6.60 -26.30
C GLN A 629 -22.53 -7.66 -25.40
N LEU A 630 -22.63 -7.43 -24.09
CA LEU A 630 -23.36 -8.31 -23.18
C LEU A 630 -24.86 -8.42 -23.55
N GLN A 631 -25.51 -7.32 -23.94
CA GLN A 631 -26.89 -7.32 -24.44
C GLN A 631 -27.05 -8.06 -25.78
N LYS A 632 -25.97 -8.26 -26.54
CA LYS A 632 -25.98 -9.03 -27.78
C LYS A 632 -25.84 -10.52 -27.49
N ASP A 633 -24.98 -10.88 -26.56
CA ASP A 633 -24.59 -12.27 -26.31
C ASP A 633 -25.51 -12.97 -25.29
N PHE A 634 -26.15 -12.22 -24.40
CA PHE A 634 -26.98 -12.74 -23.33
C PHE A 634 -28.38 -12.09 -23.27
N PRO A 635 -29.40 -12.81 -22.75
CA PRO A 635 -30.77 -12.28 -22.60
C PRO A 635 -30.87 -11.34 -21.40
N LEU A 636 -30.22 -10.18 -21.48
CA LEU A 636 -30.09 -9.22 -20.39
C LEU A 636 -31.32 -8.31 -20.28
N GLU A 637 -32.17 -8.57 -19.30
CA GLU A 637 -33.40 -7.84 -18.97
C GLU A 637 -33.13 -6.47 -18.36
N SER A 638 -32.20 -6.39 -17.41
CA SER A 638 -31.90 -5.15 -16.69
C SER A 638 -30.44 -5.04 -16.30
N ILE A 639 -29.96 -3.80 -16.27
CA ILE A 639 -28.63 -3.39 -15.82
C ILE A 639 -28.84 -2.28 -14.79
N GLU A 640 -28.41 -2.54 -13.57
CA GLU A 640 -28.43 -1.61 -12.45
C GLU A 640 -27.03 -1.04 -12.23
N ASP A 641 -26.98 0.27 -11.99
CA ASP A 641 -25.76 1.07 -11.79
C ASP A 641 -24.58 0.78 -12.73
N PRO A 642 -24.79 0.86 -14.07
CA PRO A 642 -23.73 0.61 -15.06
C PRO A 642 -22.53 1.58 -14.98
N PHE A 643 -22.71 2.75 -14.36
CA PHE A 643 -21.70 3.79 -14.22
C PHE A 643 -21.73 4.35 -12.80
N ALA A 644 -20.66 5.06 -12.41
CA ALA A 644 -20.56 5.66 -11.08
C ALA A 644 -21.71 6.65 -10.82
N GLU A 645 -22.09 6.79 -9.55
CA GLU A 645 -23.28 7.55 -9.12
C GLU A 645 -23.34 8.99 -9.66
N ASP A 646 -22.19 9.64 -9.82
CA ASP A 646 -22.08 11.02 -10.28
C ASP A 646 -21.51 11.18 -11.70
N ASP A 647 -21.35 10.09 -12.47
CA ASP A 647 -20.97 10.14 -13.89
C ASP A 647 -22.20 10.39 -14.79
N TRP A 648 -22.92 11.49 -14.52
CA TRP A 648 -24.19 11.86 -15.19
C TRP A 648 -24.09 11.85 -16.72
N HIS A 649 -22.94 12.26 -17.26
CA HIS A 649 -22.68 12.26 -18.69
C HIS A 649 -22.67 10.84 -19.27
N ALA A 650 -22.01 9.87 -18.63
CA ALA A 650 -22.02 8.48 -19.07
C ALA A 650 -23.43 7.90 -19.03
N TRP A 651 -24.19 8.13 -17.95
CA TRP A 651 -25.58 7.68 -17.82
C TRP A 651 -26.46 8.20 -18.97
N SER A 652 -26.50 9.51 -19.20
CA SER A 652 -27.31 10.12 -20.27
C SER A 652 -26.87 9.69 -21.67
N LYS A 653 -25.57 9.51 -21.90
CA LYS A 653 -25.03 9.01 -23.16
C LYS A 653 -25.40 7.54 -23.41
N ALA A 654 -25.41 6.73 -22.36
CA ALA A 654 -25.66 5.30 -22.45
C ALA A 654 -27.14 4.95 -22.61
N LEU A 655 -28.04 5.68 -21.95
CA LEU A 655 -29.47 5.33 -21.90
C LEU A 655 -30.09 5.11 -23.29
N PRO A 656 -29.91 5.97 -24.30
CA PRO A 656 -30.50 5.76 -25.63
C PRO A 656 -30.06 4.47 -26.33
N LYS A 657 -28.85 3.97 -26.00
CA LYS A 657 -28.32 2.72 -26.55
C LYS A 657 -28.79 1.52 -25.72
N LEU A 658 -28.58 1.54 -24.41
CA LEU A 658 -28.88 0.42 -23.51
C LEU A 658 -30.38 0.11 -23.41
N LYS A 659 -31.24 1.15 -23.41
CA LYS A 659 -32.69 0.96 -23.25
C LYS A 659 -33.38 0.18 -24.36
N LYS A 660 -32.68 -0.07 -25.49
CA LYS A 660 -33.20 -0.84 -26.62
C LYS A 660 -33.44 -2.31 -26.25
N LYS A 661 -32.69 -2.84 -25.29
CA LYS A 661 -32.75 -4.25 -24.88
C LYS A 661 -32.92 -4.46 -23.38
N SER A 662 -32.43 -3.54 -22.54
CA SER A 662 -32.50 -3.70 -21.09
C SER A 662 -33.14 -2.49 -20.40
N VAL A 663 -33.68 -2.73 -19.22
CA VAL A 663 -34.03 -1.69 -18.26
C VAL A 663 -32.74 -1.20 -17.59
N VAL A 664 -32.52 0.11 -17.58
CA VAL A 664 -31.39 0.76 -16.93
C VAL A 664 -31.89 1.34 -15.61
N VAL A 665 -31.44 0.75 -14.50
CA VAL A 665 -31.90 1.05 -13.15
C VAL A 665 -30.85 1.90 -12.43
N GLY A 666 -31.26 3.03 -11.85
CA GLY A 666 -30.43 3.80 -10.93
C GLY A 666 -30.72 3.45 -9.46
N ASP A 667 -29.71 3.00 -8.73
CA ASP A 667 -29.71 2.82 -7.27
C ASP A 667 -28.91 3.92 -6.58
N ASP A 668 -27.58 3.82 -6.53
CA ASP A 668 -26.71 4.86 -5.97
C ASP A 668 -26.83 6.16 -6.76
N HIS A 669 -27.11 6.06 -8.06
CA HIS A 669 -27.36 7.22 -8.91
C HIS A 669 -28.55 8.07 -8.44
N TYR A 670 -29.57 7.48 -7.81
CA TYR A 670 -30.77 8.21 -7.35
C TYR A 670 -30.99 8.20 -5.84
N VAL A 671 -30.47 7.22 -5.09
CA VAL A 671 -30.62 7.02 -3.63
C VAL A 671 -32.04 7.24 -3.11
N THR A 672 -33.05 6.79 -3.88
CA THR A 672 -34.48 7.00 -3.58
C THR A 672 -34.84 8.48 -3.30
N ASN A 673 -34.05 9.42 -3.84
CA ASN A 673 -34.16 10.86 -3.59
C ASN A 673 -34.89 11.57 -4.74
N ILE A 674 -35.95 12.30 -4.39
CA ILE A 674 -36.82 12.95 -5.37
C ILE A 674 -36.09 14.00 -6.22
N GLU A 675 -35.12 14.73 -5.67
CA GLU A 675 -34.38 15.77 -6.41
C GLU A 675 -33.39 15.16 -7.41
N ARG A 676 -32.69 14.08 -7.03
CA ARG A 676 -31.84 13.33 -7.97
C ARG A 676 -32.69 12.67 -9.07
N LEU A 677 -33.86 12.13 -8.72
CA LEU A 677 -34.78 11.56 -9.71
C LEU A 677 -35.28 12.62 -10.71
N LYS A 678 -35.66 13.82 -10.26
CA LYS A 678 -36.06 14.93 -11.14
C LYS A 678 -34.96 15.24 -12.15
N ARG A 679 -33.72 15.41 -11.68
CA ARG A 679 -32.56 15.62 -12.54
C ARG A 679 -32.37 14.46 -13.54
N GLY A 680 -32.51 13.22 -13.08
CA GLY A 680 -32.41 12.04 -13.96
C GLY A 680 -33.47 11.97 -15.05
N ILE A 681 -34.69 12.42 -14.75
CA ILE A 681 -35.77 12.55 -15.73
C ILE A 681 -35.43 13.61 -16.78
N GLU A 682 -34.95 14.79 -16.34
CA GLU A 682 -34.56 15.91 -17.21
C GLU A 682 -33.39 15.53 -18.12
N GLU A 683 -32.33 14.94 -17.55
CA GLU A 683 -31.11 14.54 -18.26
C GLU A 683 -31.25 13.21 -18.98
N LYS A 684 -32.37 12.49 -18.81
CA LYS A 684 -32.62 11.16 -19.36
C LYS A 684 -31.48 10.19 -19.02
N SER A 685 -31.14 10.11 -17.73
CA SER A 685 -29.99 9.32 -17.26
C SER A 685 -30.32 7.83 -17.11
N ALA A 686 -31.51 7.47 -16.62
CA ALA A 686 -32.00 6.09 -16.53
C ALA A 686 -33.48 5.97 -16.95
N ASN A 687 -34.01 4.74 -17.12
CA ASN A 687 -35.45 4.51 -17.35
C ASN A 687 -36.13 3.72 -16.23
N ALA A 688 -35.41 3.47 -15.14
CA ALA A 688 -35.91 2.87 -13.93
C ALA A 688 -35.16 3.37 -12.69
N ILE A 689 -35.80 3.26 -11.53
CA ILE A 689 -35.23 3.57 -10.23
C ILE A 689 -35.38 2.38 -9.28
N LEU A 690 -34.32 2.07 -8.52
CA LEU A 690 -34.36 1.16 -7.39
C LEU A 690 -34.88 1.93 -6.16
N ILE A 691 -35.89 1.39 -5.49
CA ILE A 691 -36.55 2.03 -4.35
C ILE A 691 -36.16 1.30 -3.07
N LYS A 692 -35.34 1.95 -2.25
CA LYS A 692 -34.93 1.50 -0.91
C LYS A 692 -35.48 2.47 0.13
N LEU A 693 -36.51 2.03 0.86
CA LEU A 693 -37.28 2.88 1.78
C LEU A 693 -36.39 3.57 2.83
N ASN A 694 -35.34 2.87 3.29
CA ASN A 694 -34.43 3.38 4.31
C ASN A 694 -33.37 4.36 3.80
N GLN A 695 -33.18 4.50 2.48
CA GLN A 695 -32.36 5.58 1.92
C GLN A 695 -33.06 6.94 2.13
N ILE A 696 -34.39 6.98 2.03
CA ILE A 696 -35.16 8.22 2.19
C ILE A 696 -35.73 8.40 3.61
N GLY A 697 -36.17 7.31 4.27
CA GLY A 697 -36.47 7.30 5.71
C GLY A 697 -37.93 7.52 6.13
N THR A 698 -38.87 7.72 5.21
CA THR A 698 -40.33 7.67 5.49
C THR A 698 -41.10 7.03 4.33
N LEU A 699 -42.27 6.46 4.62
CA LEU A 699 -43.16 5.87 3.61
C LEU A 699 -43.72 6.93 2.66
N SER A 700 -44.12 8.10 3.17
CA SER A 700 -44.67 9.17 2.33
C SER A 700 -43.66 9.70 1.31
N GLU A 701 -42.40 9.94 1.69
CA GLU A 701 -41.36 10.34 0.74
C GLU A 701 -41.06 9.22 -0.27
N THR A 702 -41.06 7.96 0.17
CA THR A 702 -40.90 6.81 -0.73
C THR A 702 -42.00 6.78 -1.80
N VAL A 703 -43.26 6.93 -1.40
CA VAL A 703 -44.41 6.94 -2.33
C VAL A 703 -44.34 8.13 -3.28
N GLN A 704 -43.88 9.30 -2.82
CA GLN A 704 -43.67 10.46 -3.70
C GLN A 704 -42.64 10.17 -4.80
N THR A 705 -41.52 9.54 -4.45
CA THR A 705 -40.48 9.14 -5.42
C THR A 705 -41.03 8.10 -6.41
N ILE A 706 -41.75 7.08 -5.94
CA ILE A 706 -42.41 6.07 -6.79
C ILE A 706 -43.37 6.74 -7.79
N ASN A 707 -44.24 7.62 -7.29
CA ASN A 707 -45.24 8.29 -8.11
C ASN A 707 -44.59 9.18 -9.17
N LEU A 708 -43.56 9.95 -8.81
CA LEU A 708 -42.83 10.78 -9.77
C LEU A 708 -42.21 9.94 -10.90
N ALA A 709 -41.61 8.79 -10.56
CA ALA A 709 -41.06 7.87 -11.55
C ALA A 709 -42.15 7.34 -12.49
N HIS A 710 -43.28 6.88 -11.94
CA HIS A 710 -44.39 6.34 -12.73
C HIS A 710 -45.07 7.39 -13.62
N GLU A 711 -45.25 8.61 -13.12
CA GLU A 711 -45.78 9.75 -13.87
C GLU A 711 -44.97 10.03 -15.14
N HIS A 712 -43.65 9.86 -15.06
CA HIS A 712 -42.72 10.06 -16.19
C HIS A 712 -42.44 8.76 -16.98
N GLY A 713 -43.24 7.72 -16.76
CA GLY A 713 -43.12 6.44 -17.48
C GLY A 713 -41.88 5.62 -17.13
N MET A 714 -41.12 6.01 -16.09
CA MET A 714 -40.03 5.18 -15.57
C MET A 714 -40.57 3.95 -14.86
N LYS A 715 -39.81 2.87 -14.92
CA LYS A 715 -40.07 1.66 -14.15
C LYS A 715 -39.59 1.83 -12.71
N THR A 716 -40.11 1.02 -11.80
CA THR A 716 -39.60 0.96 -10.42
C THR A 716 -39.22 -0.47 -10.08
N SER A 717 -38.19 -0.62 -9.27
CA SER A 717 -37.83 -1.89 -8.63
C SER A 717 -37.80 -1.68 -7.12
N ILE A 718 -38.76 -2.27 -6.39
CA ILE A 718 -38.73 -2.19 -4.92
C ILE A 718 -37.64 -3.12 -4.41
N SER A 719 -36.79 -2.64 -3.50
CA SER A 719 -35.58 -3.36 -3.12
C SER A 719 -35.45 -3.57 -1.62
N HIS A 720 -34.89 -4.73 -1.26
CA HIS A 720 -34.36 -5.04 0.07
C HIS A 720 -33.05 -4.28 0.37
N ARG A 721 -32.42 -4.60 1.51
CA ARG A 721 -31.03 -4.27 1.80
C ARG A 721 -30.19 -5.53 2.03
N SER A 722 -28.87 -5.43 1.89
CA SER A 722 -27.95 -6.53 2.22
C SER A 722 -28.07 -6.98 3.68
N GLY A 723 -28.31 -6.07 4.62
CA GLY A 723 -28.73 -6.39 5.99
C GLY A 723 -30.26 -6.30 6.13
N GLU A 724 -30.96 -7.44 6.11
CA GLU A 724 -32.42 -7.49 6.11
C GLU A 724 -33.00 -8.21 7.34
N THR A 725 -34.30 -8.07 7.55
CA THR A 725 -35.03 -8.64 8.69
C THR A 725 -36.12 -9.61 8.22
N SER A 726 -36.97 -10.11 9.13
CA SER A 726 -38.15 -10.90 8.77
C SER A 726 -39.36 -10.06 8.32
N ASP A 727 -39.24 -8.74 8.32
CA ASP A 727 -40.29 -7.83 7.86
C ASP A 727 -40.56 -8.02 6.37
N THR A 728 -41.83 -8.14 5.94
CA THR A 728 -42.18 -8.38 4.53
C THR A 728 -42.81 -7.16 3.84
N PHE A 729 -42.71 -5.96 4.41
CA PHE A 729 -43.40 -4.76 3.95
C PHE A 729 -43.17 -4.44 2.47
N ILE A 730 -41.95 -4.66 1.98
CA ILE A 730 -41.58 -4.38 0.59
C ILE A 730 -42.35 -5.24 -0.42
N ALA A 731 -42.80 -6.45 -0.04
CA ALA A 731 -43.64 -7.28 -0.88
C ALA A 731 -45.03 -6.64 -1.09
N ASP A 732 -45.68 -6.22 -0.01
CA ASP A 732 -46.96 -5.51 -0.06
C ASP A 732 -46.83 -4.16 -0.79
N LEU A 733 -45.74 -3.41 -0.56
CA LEU A 733 -45.51 -2.14 -1.25
C LEU A 733 -45.33 -2.34 -2.77
N ALA A 734 -44.53 -3.33 -3.18
CA ALA A 734 -44.30 -3.61 -4.60
C ALA A 734 -45.61 -3.94 -5.34
N VAL A 735 -46.50 -4.69 -4.69
CA VAL A 735 -47.84 -4.97 -5.23
C VAL A 735 -48.71 -3.73 -5.22
N ALA A 736 -48.77 -3.00 -4.09
CA ALA A 736 -49.63 -1.83 -3.93
C ALA A 736 -49.36 -0.76 -4.99
N CYS A 737 -48.08 -0.46 -5.24
CA CYS A 737 -47.68 0.55 -6.20
C CYS A 737 -47.62 0.05 -7.64
N GLY A 738 -47.84 -1.25 -7.89
CA GLY A 738 -47.76 -1.82 -9.23
C GLY A 738 -46.34 -1.80 -9.82
N SER A 739 -45.33 -2.02 -8.97
CA SER A 739 -43.94 -2.02 -9.37
C SER A 739 -43.67 -3.05 -10.47
N GLU A 740 -42.68 -2.80 -11.33
CA GLU A 740 -42.27 -3.73 -12.37
C GLU A 740 -41.47 -4.89 -11.80
N TYR A 741 -40.52 -4.54 -10.92
CA TYR A 741 -39.57 -5.48 -10.37
C TYR A 741 -39.59 -5.43 -8.84
N ILE A 742 -39.16 -6.54 -8.25
CA ILE A 742 -38.76 -6.61 -6.85
C ILE A 742 -37.40 -7.29 -6.75
N LYS A 743 -36.45 -6.63 -6.09
CA LYS A 743 -35.12 -7.16 -5.79
C LYS A 743 -35.08 -7.50 -4.30
N THR A 744 -35.17 -8.79 -3.97
CA THR A 744 -35.25 -9.23 -2.56
C THR A 744 -34.31 -10.41 -2.25
N GLY A 745 -33.25 -10.55 -3.03
CA GLY A 745 -32.15 -11.49 -2.80
C GLY A 745 -32.35 -12.83 -3.50
N SER A 746 -31.72 -13.88 -2.96
CA SER A 746 -31.76 -15.22 -3.52
C SER A 746 -32.94 -16.05 -3.01
N LEU A 747 -33.04 -17.28 -3.52
CA LEU A 747 -33.98 -18.31 -3.05
C LEU A 747 -33.40 -19.06 -1.83
N SER A 748 -32.63 -18.36 -1.00
CA SER A 748 -32.02 -18.88 0.22
C SER A 748 -31.96 -17.76 1.27
N ARG A 749 -31.81 -18.16 2.54
CA ARG A 749 -31.89 -17.29 3.74
C ARG A 749 -33.28 -16.70 3.98
N SER A 750 -33.82 -16.89 5.18
CA SER A 750 -35.23 -16.62 5.48
C SER A 750 -35.60 -15.15 5.30
N GLU A 751 -34.71 -14.22 5.62
CA GLU A 751 -34.92 -12.78 5.43
C GLU A 751 -35.18 -12.39 3.96
N ARG A 752 -34.84 -13.26 3.00
CA ARG A 752 -35.14 -13.13 1.57
C ARG A 752 -36.42 -13.88 1.22
N VAL A 753 -36.44 -15.16 1.57
CA VAL A 753 -37.53 -16.09 1.23
C VAL A 753 -38.87 -15.65 1.80
N GLU A 754 -38.89 -15.00 2.96
CA GLU A 754 -40.14 -14.49 3.56
C GLU A 754 -40.84 -13.45 2.68
N LYS A 755 -40.11 -12.62 1.92
CA LYS A 755 -40.73 -11.69 0.97
C LYS A 755 -41.34 -12.41 -0.22
N TYR A 756 -40.67 -13.46 -0.71
CA TYR A 756 -41.24 -14.32 -1.75
C TYR A 756 -42.47 -15.08 -1.26
N ASN A 757 -42.45 -15.61 -0.04
CA ASN A 757 -43.59 -16.25 0.59
C ASN A 757 -44.76 -15.27 0.75
N ARG A 758 -44.48 -14.05 1.18
CA ARG A 758 -45.51 -13.01 1.26
C ARG A 758 -46.14 -12.69 -0.10
N LEU A 759 -45.34 -12.65 -1.17
CA LEU A 759 -45.87 -12.48 -2.53
C LEU A 759 -46.69 -13.69 -3.00
N LEU A 760 -46.33 -14.91 -2.58
CA LEU A 760 -47.13 -16.12 -2.83
C LEU A 760 -48.49 -16.02 -2.13
N GLU A 761 -48.51 -15.62 -0.85
CA GLU A 761 -49.76 -15.38 -0.11
C GLU A 761 -50.63 -14.34 -0.83
N ILE A 762 -50.06 -13.20 -1.22
CA ILE A 762 -50.80 -12.16 -1.95
C ILE A 762 -51.35 -12.71 -3.28
N ALA A 763 -50.57 -13.53 -3.99
CA ALA A 763 -51.00 -14.17 -5.22
C ALA A 763 -52.15 -15.18 -5.02
N GLU A 764 -52.23 -15.83 -3.86
CA GLU A 764 -53.34 -16.71 -3.50
C GLU A 764 -54.62 -15.92 -3.16
N PHE A 765 -54.47 -14.76 -2.50
CA PHE A 765 -55.60 -13.92 -2.11
C PHE A 765 -56.22 -13.15 -3.28
N GLU A 766 -55.42 -12.68 -4.25
CA GLU A 766 -55.90 -11.82 -5.35
C GLU A 766 -55.02 -11.84 -6.61
N LEU A 767 -55.29 -12.77 -7.53
CA LEU A 767 -55.19 -12.53 -8.98
C LEU A 767 -55.95 -13.59 -9.80
#